data_AF-A0A1S8S6X1-F1
#
_entry.id   AF-A0A1S8S6X1-F1
#
_cell.length_a   1.000
_cell.length_b   1.000
_cell.length_c   1.000
_cell.angle_alpha   90.00
_cell.angle_beta   90.00
_cell.angle_gamma   90.00
#
_symmetry.space_group_name_H-M   'P 1'
#
loop_
_entity.id
_entity.type
_entity.pdbx_description
1 polymer ?
#
loop_
_entity_poly.entity_id
_entity_poly.type
_entity_poly.pdbx_seq_one_letter_code
_entity_poly.pdbx_strand_id
1 'polypeptide(L)'
;MKKLLKFRKVISIFTSLFFIITLFSSFSIRVYATENEKMFDVIEITDFHGALNDSSGNQVAGVLADRIEKVKESNKDRTLILGGGDLYQGSATSNIMKGVPVQETMSKIGMEITTLGNHEFDWGLDTTTNTTMKGAAYSIVCSNLYDKKTGKRVFDPYKIITKDGIKIAVIGGITRETETSVSPKFVSDYKFTDLASEINPIALQIKKDKLADVVIVLVHEGDNGDNATGPVFDLANNLQNVDAVFGGHSHTKTAAIAKNTNIPVYIAGSNGKGYIDAKFKVTSDNKIVFNQPSLETSYVALDNDKGYKIGTPQTDSEVDKIVNSANKQIEPMTNEVIGYNTEKDLTRKLDASPYGSSVLGNWASDVTRSSIKADVGFQNNGGLRIDIPQGNITVGTMWQFMPFDNTIYKLSMTKSQLKEVLEQAVADNSKGLQVSGIKFSYDSNLPSGQRVKSITKEDGTPISDNESLSVAVPDFVAQGGDSFTAFTKYGGLDVKNDTHVLVRDAFIDWCKENKDKNDKNTIPNTDIPRMVNISSSITLLATTDVHGTVLNYDYGTGKAPSKAQGLAKVSSYVKSVRENNNNVMLIDNGDTIQGTPLSYYYDILDTTLEHPMAKVMGAMKYDSWTLGNHEFNYGLDVLNRVIKDYKSEGIAVLGANIYKKDSTNFVDPYIMKSFYVNGKEVKVAVIGLENKCIPSWEDKKHYDGLVFNDLVDESKKWVKEVKAKGADVVIISAHSGQESDADVIPENEINAIATQVDGIDAIIAGHTHLKVNDLTKKNPEGKVVPIVESTKGATGLAQVDMNFDGNAKLIGISTKNIVIDNSIVDDQEIVDLIKPYEDTTLKYVDTKIGTSTGEFTGSGQLTEPTAIMELINKVQKESAGTQLSIAAPLSSGAYIPQGDVTIKDMMAVYVFENFLYGVKITGKQLKDWMEYSVRYYAQTTGDNAAVIKDPILNIPDYNLDQLYGATYDIDLTQPACTIDKETGRVISGNRIKNLKVNGVEVKDSDEFTVAINNYRFNGGGGFMKAAGLSNTDPSIIVYDSGKALGDDGQVRSLMTSYIKKHGEISPDCSNNWEILNVDKQKKAA
;
A
#
# COMPACT_ATOMS: atom_id res chain seq x y z
N MET A 1 59.20 46.57 -72.39
CA MET A 1 59.21 45.36 -73.26
C MET A 1 60.43 44.52 -72.92
N LYS A 2 60.30 43.17 -72.93
CA LYS A 2 61.28 42.15 -72.49
C LYS A 2 61.42 41.94 -70.96
N LYS A 3 60.34 41.55 -70.26
CA LYS A 3 60.43 40.71 -69.03
C LYS A 3 59.10 40.07 -68.60
N LEU A 4 58.21 39.79 -69.57
CA LEU A 4 56.91 39.12 -69.34
C LEU A 4 56.74 37.84 -70.17
N LEU A 5 57.84 37.16 -70.51
CA LEU A 5 57.86 36.00 -71.41
C LEU A 5 58.74 34.83 -70.93
N LYS A 6 59.00 34.73 -69.61
CA LYS A 6 59.73 33.60 -69.00
C LYS A 6 58.98 32.90 -67.85
N PHE A 7 57.65 33.00 -67.78
CA PHE A 7 56.85 32.33 -66.75
C PHE A 7 55.74 31.39 -67.29
N ARG A 8 55.67 31.16 -68.61
CA ARG A 8 54.70 30.22 -69.24
C ARG A 8 55.30 28.93 -69.81
N LYS A 9 56.63 28.75 -69.79
CA LYS A 9 57.30 27.50 -70.26
C LYS A 9 57.56 26.45 -69.17
N VAL A 10 57.38 26.78 -67.89
CA VAL A 10 57.53 25.81 -66.78
C VAL A 10 56.21 25.09 -66.46
N ILE A 11 55.06 25.72 -66.72
CA ILE A 11 53.74 25.13 -66.44
C ILE A 11 53.28 24.14 -67.52
N SER A 12 53.72 24.28 -68.78
CA SER A 12 53.37 23.33 -69.86
C SER A 12 54.21 22.04 -69.87
N ILE A 13 55.38 22.02 -69.22
CA ILE A 13 56.23 20.81 -69.14
C ILE A 13 55.75 19.90 -67.99
N PHE A 14 55.20 20.47 -66.92
CA PHE A 14 54.64 19.68 -65.81
C PHE A 14 53.26 19.08 -66.11
N THR A 15 52.44 19.69 -66.97
CA THR A 15 51.14 19.12 -67.36
C THR A 15 51.23 18.01 -68.41
N SER A 16 52.25 18.00 -69.28
CA SER A 16 52.46 16.92 -70.25
C SER A 16 53.20 15.71 -69.69
N LEU A 17 54.05 15.87 -68.65
CA LEU A 17 54.70 14.74 -67.97
C LEU A 17 53.71 13.95 -67.08
N PHE A 18 52.65 14.60 -66.61
CA PHE A 18 51.61 13.98 -65.77
C PHE A 18 50.58 13.16 -66.57
N PHE A 19 50.47 13.38 -67.89
CA PHE A 19 49.53 12.64 -68.77
C PHE A 19 50.15 11.51 -69.60
N ILE A 20 51.48 11.37 -69.60
CA ILE A 20 52.20 10.30 -70.34
C ILE A 20 52.69 9.17 -69.42
N ILE A 21 52.91 9.44 -68.12
CA ILE A 21 53.17 8.38 -67.13
C ILE A 21 51.90 7.57 -66.83
N THR A 22 50.71 8.11 -67.15
CA THR A 22 49.41 7.48 -66.89
C THR A 22 48.89 6.55 -68.00
N LEU A 23 49.60 6.39 -69.13
CA LEU A 23 49.03 5.63 -70.27
C LEU A 23 49.74 4.35 -70.71
N PHE A 24 51.07 4.16 -70.60
CA PHE A 24 51.67 2.86 -71.00
C PHE A 24 53.01 2.57 -70.31
N SER A 25 52.97 2.14 -69.03
CA SER A 25 53.98 1.22 -68.47
C SER A 25 53.37 -0.18 -68.32
N SER A 26 53.54 -0.88 -69.43
CA SER A 26 53.18 -2.23 -69.80
C SER A 26 53.58 -3.32 -68.80
N PHE A 27 52.60 -4.19 -68.53
CA PHE A 27 52.68 -5.59 -68.09
C PHE A 27 53.47 -5.91 -66.82
N SER A 28 52.79 -5.76 -65.67
CA SER A 28 52.88 -6.80 -64.63
C SER A 28 51.79 -7.83 -64.90
N ILE A 29 52.21 -9.08 -65.02
CA ILE A 29 51.36 -10.28 -65.14
C ILE A 29 50.23 -10.17 -64.11
N ARG A 30 48.98 -10.28 -64.57
CA ARG A 30 47.84 -10.58 -63.71
C ARG A 30 48.11 -11.93 -63.07
N VAL A 31 48.65 -11.92 -61.85
CA VAL A 31 48.34 -12.97 -60.89
C VAL A 31 47.14 -12.43 -60.12
N TYR A 32 45.94 -12.80 -60.56
CA TYR A 32 44.81 -12.85 -59.66
C TYR A 32 45.15 -13.93 -58.62
N ALA A 33 45.74 -13.54 -57.50
CA ALA A 33 45.59 -14.30 -56.27
C ALA A 33 44.33 -13.76 -55.57
N THR A 34 43.16 -14.02 -56.18
CA THR A 34 41.92 -14.11 -55.41
C THR A 34 41.99 -15.41 -54.64
N GLU A 35 42.67 -15.41 -53.50
CA GLU A 35 42.35 -16.37 -52.45
C GLU A 35 41.25 -15.73 -51.61
N ASN A 36 40.01 -16.09 -51.93
CA ASN A 36 38.82 -15.58 -51.28
C ASN A 36 38.87 -15.89 -49.78
N GLU A 37 38.80 -14.86 -48.93
CA GLU A 37 38.51 -15.04 -47.50
C GLU A 37 37.24 -15.90 -47.37
N LYS A 38 37.29 -16.96 -46.57
CA LYS A 38 36.13 -17.85 -46.35
C LYS A 38 35.37 -17.37 -45.12
N MET A 39 34.13 -16.93 -45.31
CA MET A 39 33.21 -16.57 -44.22
C MET A 39 32.37 -17.77 -43.81
N PHE A 40 32.26 -18.01 -42.51
CA PHE A 40 31.45 -19.05 -41.90
C PHE A 40 30.37 -18.43 -41.02
N ASP A 41 29.20 -19.07 -41.01
CA ASP A 41 28.06 -18.72 -40.18
C ASP A 41 27.89 -19.77 -39.08
N VAL A 42 27.80 -19.31 -37.84
CA VAL A 42 27.51 -20.13 -36.67
C VAL A 42 26.17 -19.67 -36.11
N ILE A 43 25.15 -20.47 -36.39
CA ILE A 43 23.77 -20.24 -35.97
C ILE A 43 23.55 -20.89 -34.63
N GLU A 44 23.02 -20.15 -33.66
CA GLU A 44 22.66 -20.68 -32.34
C GLU A 44 21.19 -20.41 -32.03
N ILE A 45 20.51 -21.48 -31.59
CA ILE A 45 19.15 -21.50 -31.08
C ILE A 45 19.24 -22.04 -29.65
N THR A 46 18.81 -21.27 -28.66
CA THR A 46 18.77 -21.69 -27.26
C THR A 46 17.42 -21.37 -26.63
N ASP A 47 17.13 -22.02 -25.50
CA ASP A 47 15.98 -21.71 -24.65
C ASP A 47 14.67 -21.67 -25.46
N PHE A 48 14.55 -22.59 -26.42
CA PHE A 48 13.44 -22.62 -27.37
C PHE A 48 12.12 -22.96 -26.68
N HIS A 49 12.18 -23.67 -25.55
CA HIS A 49 11.05 -24.04 -24.70
C HIS A 49 9.84 -24.64 -25.42
N GLY A 50 10.11 -25.40 -26.48
CA GLY A 50 9.09 -25.99 -27.32
C GLY A 50 8.16 -24.99 -27.99
N ALA A 51 8.59 -23.75 -28.21
CA ALA A 51 7.83 -22.67 -28.84
C ALA A 51 7.60 -22.91 -30.35
N LEU A 52 6.91 -23.99 -30.69
CA LEU A 52 6.47 -24.29 -32.06
C LEU A 52 5.50 -23.21 -32.57
N ASN A 53 4.63 -22.75 -31.66
CA ASN A 53 3.78 -21.58 -31.82
C ASN A 53 3.94 -20.65 -30.60
N ASP A 54 3.63 -19.36 -30.76
CA ASP A 54 3.50 -18.46 -29.61
C ASP A 54 2.12 -18.59 -28.94
N SER A 55 1.94 -17.91 -27.81
CA SER A 55 0.67 -17.92 -27.06
C SER A 55 -0.53 -17.36 -27.83
N SER A 56 -0.29 -16.59 -28.90
CA SER A 56 -1.32 -16.09 -29.81
C SER A 56 -1.56 -17.01 -31.02
N GLY A 57 -0.85 -18.15 -31.10
CA GLY A 57 -0.94 -19.12 -32.18
C GLY A 57 -0.07 -18.83 -33.40
N ASN A 58 0.80 -17.81 -33.37
CA ASN A 58 1.67 -17.48 -34.50
C ASN A 58 2.72 -18.58 -34.75
N GLN A 59 3.14 -18.75 -36.01
CA GLN A 59 3.99 -19.87 -36.48
C GLN A 59 5.49 -19.64 -36.22
N VAL A 60 5.92 -19.70 -34.96
CA VAL A 60 7.31 -19.44 -34.55
C VAL A 60 8.31 -20.39 -35.23
N ALA A 61 8.11 -21.70 -35.12
CA ALA A 61 9.03 -22.70 -35.69
C ALA A 61 9.14 -22.62 -37.21
N GLY A 62 8.01 -22.42 -37.91
CA GLY A 62 7.97 -22.31 -39.36
C GLY A 62 8.75 -21.10 -39.88
N VAL A 63 8.65 -19.95 -39.20
CA VAL A 63 9.43 -18.74 -39.54
C VAL A 63 10.91 -18.93 -39.24
N LEU A 64 11.24 -19.49 -38.08
CA LEU A 64 12.63 -19.77 -37.70
C LEU A 64 13.32 -20.65 -38.76
N ALA A 65 12.65 -21.72 -39.19
CA ALA A 65 13.15 -22.62 -40.21
C ALA A 65 13.36 -21.94 -41.57
N ASP A 66 12.38 -21.16 -42.05
CA ASP A 66 12.53 -20.41 -43.31
C ASP A 66 13.72 -19.45 -43.28
N ARG A 67 13.91 -18.74 -42.16
CA ARG A 67 15.00 -17.75 -42.04
C ARG A 67 16.36 -18.42 -42.00
N ILE A 68 16.51 -19.53 -41.28
CA ILE A 68 17.77 -20.27 -41.22
C ILE A 68 18.06 -20.97 -42.55
N GLU A 69 17.04 -21.49 -43.24
CA GLU A 69 17.23 -22.10 -44.57
C GLU A 69 17.78 -21.07 -45.57
N LYS A 70 17.31 -19.82 -45.55
CA LYS A 70 17.88 -18.74 -46.37
C LYS A 70 19.37 -18.48 -46.09
N VAL A 71 19.80 -18.56 -44.82
CA VAL A 71 21.22 -18.46 -44.48
C VAL A 71 21.99 -19.64 -45.08
N LYS A 72 21.49 -20.86 -44.88
CA LYS A 72 22.08 -22.08 -45.45
C LYS A 72 22.16 -22.03 -46.98
N GLU A 73 21.13 -21.54 -47.67
CA GLU A 73 21.17 -21.40 -49.13
C GLU A 73 22.25 -20.42 -49.59
N SER A 74 22.47 -19.35 -48.82
CA SER A 74 23.50 -18.35 -49.11
C SER A 74 24.93 -18.81 -48.79
N ASN A 75 25.12 -19.74 -47.84
CA ASN A 75 26.45 -20.19 -47.39
C ASN A 75 26.50 -21.69 -47.00
N LYS A 76 25.98 -22.54 -47.89
CA LYS A 76 25.66 -23.95 -47.63
C LYS A 76 26.77 -24.80 -47.02
N ASP A 77 27.99 -24.71 -47.55
CA ASP A 77 29.11 -25.54 -47.11
C ASP A 77 29.84 -24.98 -45.87
N ARG A 78 29.38 -23.83 -45.37
CA ARG A 78 30.04 -23.05 -44.30
C ARG A 78 29.09 -22.55 -43.21
N THR A 79 27.88 -23.09 -43.16
CA THR A 79 26.90 -22.83 -42.08
C THR A 79 26.92 -23.99 -41.08
N LEU A 80 27.06 -23.67 -39.79
CA LEU A 80 26.97 -24.57 -38.64
C LEU A 80 25.78 -24.18 -37.78
N ILE A 81 24.94 -25.13 -37.36
CA ILE A 81 23.73 -24.85 -36.56
C ILE A 81 23.79 -25.60 -35.23
N LEU A 82 23.69 -24.84 -34.14
CA LEU A 82 23.92 -25.25 -32.75
C LEU A 82 22.67 -25.04 -31.88
N GLY A 83 22.48 -25.95 -30.92
CA GLY A 83 21.46 -25.87 -29.87
C GLY A 83 22.08 -25.55 -28.50
N GLY A 84 21.72 -24.43 -27.88
CA GLY A 84 22.26 -24.00 -26.58
C GLY A 84 21.67 -24.71 -25.35
N GLY A 85 20.77 -25.68 -25.54
CA GLY A 85 20.01 -26.34 -24.46
C GLY A 85 18.62 -25.72 -24.25
N ASP A 86 17.83 -26.31 -23.35
CA ASP A 86 16.46 -25.92 -23.03
C ASP A 86 15.54 -25.82 -24.26
N LEU A 87 15.64 -26.82 -25.14
CA LEU A 87 14.92 -26.79 -26.41
C LEU A 87 13.47 -27.25 -26.26
N TYR A 88 13.20 -28.19 -25.36
CA TYR A 88 11.99 -29.01 -25.43
C TYR A 88 10.85 -28.51 -24.55
N GLN A 89 11.05 -28.37 -23.25
CA GLN A 89 9.95 -28.14 -22.30
C GLN A 89 9.38 -26.72 -22.43
N GLY A 90 8.05 -26.55 -22.36
CA GLY A 90 7.43 -25.23 -22.15
C GLY A 90 6.09 -25.00 -22.86
N SER A 91 5.83 -25.71 -23.96
CA SER A 91 4.54 -25.68 -24.66
C SER A 91 3.72 -26.95 -24.40
N ALA A 92 2.39 -26.85 -24.48
CA ALA A 92 1.51 -28.00 -24.32
C ALA A 92 1.84 -29.13 -25.32
N THR A 93 2.03 -28.78 -26.59
CA THR A 93 2.40 -29.73 -27.66
C THR A 93 3.69 -30.45 -27.33
N SER A 94 4.73 -29.71 -26.93
CA SER A 94 6.02 -30.32 -26.61
C SER A 94 5.94 -31.16 -25.34
N ASN A 95 5.26 -30.70 -24.29
CA ASN A 95 5.18 -31.40 -23.01
C ASN A 95 4.37 -32.70 -23.09
N ILE A 96 3.23 -32.68 -23.77
CA ILE A 96 2.38 -33.87 -23.94
C ILE A 96 3.11 -34.90 -24.82
N MET A 97 3.83 -34.45 -25.86
CA MET A 97 4.54 -35.32 -26.79
C MET A 97 6.01 -35.55 -26.44
N LYS A 98 6.44 -35.13 -25.25
CA LYS A 98 7.81 -35.28 -24.73
C LYS A 98 8.89 -34.82 -25.71
N GLY A 99 8.73 -33.62 -26.28
CA GLY A 99 9.74 -32.92 -27.08
C GLY A 99 9.91 -33.41 -28.52
N VAL A 100 9.25 -34.51 -28.92
CA VAL A 100 9.45 -35.12 -30.25
C VAL A 100 9.20 -34.14 -31.41
N PRO A 101 8.11 -33.35 -31.45
CA PRO A 101 7.89 -32.41 -32.57
C PRO A 101 8.94 -31.30 -32.65
N VAL A 102 9.52 -30.90 -31.51
CA VAL A 102 10.61 -29.93 -31.46
C VAL A 102 11.88 -30.54 -32.01
N GLN A 103 12.22 -31.77 -31.60
CA GLN A 103 13.35 -32.50 -32.16
C GLN A 103 13.21 -32.63 -33.67
N GLU A 104 12.04 -33.05 -34.18
CA GLU A 104 11.78 -33.19 -35.61
C GLU A 104 12.00 -31.86 -36.36
N THR A 105 11.52 -30.75 -35.76
CA THR A 105 11.74 -29.40 -36.26
C THR A 105 13.23 -29.05 -36.32
N MET A 106 13.99 -29.26 -35.25
CA MET A 106 15.43 -28.92 -35.21
C MET A 106 16.25 -29.79 -36.17
N SER A 107 15.89 -31.08 -36.31
CA SER A 107 16.46 -31.95 -37.34
C SER A 107 16.16 -31.46 -38.75
N LYS A 108 14.94 -30.95 -39.00
CA LYS A 108 14.55 -30.41 -40.30
C LYS A 108 15.28 -29.09 -40.63
N ILE A 109 15.47 -28.22 -39.64
CA ILE A 109 16.27 -27.00 -39.76
C ILE A 109 17.73 -27.34 -40.13
N GLY A 110 18.21 -28.50 -39.72
CA GLY A 110 19.57 -28.97 -39.96
C GLY A 110 20.53 -28.64 -38.84
N MET A 111 20.02 -28.59 -37.59
CA MET A 111 20.87 -28.58 -36.40
C MET A 111 21.82 -29.77 -36.44
N GLU A 112 23.05 -29.59 -35.96
CA GLU A 112 24.09 -30.64 -35.99
C GLU A 112 24.52 -31.07 -34.58
N ILE A 113 24.54 -30.12 -33.64
CA ILE A 113 24.99 -30.31 -32.27
C ILE A 113 24.10 -29.51 -31.34
N THR A 114 23.72 -30.10 -30.20
CA THR A 114 23.16 -29.37 -29.06
C THR A 114 23.97 -29.68 -27.81
N THR A 115 24.01 -28.76 -26.85
CA THR A 115 24.31 -29.10 -25.45
C THR A 115 23.02 -29.40 -24.69
N LEU A 116 23.14 -29.75 -23.41
CA LEU A 116 22.03 -29.87 -22.47
C LEU A 116 21.83 -28.54 -21.74
N GLY A 117 20.57 -28.15 -21.57
CA GLY A 117 20.11 -27.28 -20.51
C GLY A 117 19.43 -28.07 -19.40
N ASN A 118 18.99 -27.37 -18.35
CA ASN A 118 18.36 -28.02 -17.21
C ASN A 118 17.00 -28.63 -17.56
N HIS A 119 16.25 -28.04 -18.48
CA HIS A 119 14.92 -28.53 -18.84
C HIS A 119 14.94 -29.79 -19.73
N GLU A 120 16.10 -30.22 -20.23
CA GLU A 120 16.28 -31.57 -20.78
C GLU A 120 16.13 -32.69 -19.71
N PHE A 121 16.07 -32.34 -18.42
CA PHE A 121 15.89 -33.29 -17.31
C PHE A 121 14.46 -33.34 -16.77
N ASP A 122 13.55 -32.47 -17.21
CA ASP A 122 12.20 -32.35 -16.63
C ASP A 122 11.33 -33.61 -16.74
N TRP A 123 11.66 -34.49 -17.69
CA TRP A 123 11.01 -35.80 -17.86
C TRP A 123 11.95 -36.97 -17.54
N GLY A 124 13.10 -36.68 -16.92
CA GLY A 124 14.23 -37.60 -16.78
C GLY A 124 15.08 -37.68 -18.04
N LEU A 125 16.39 -37.78 -17.87
CA LEU A 125 17.35 -37.83 -18.98
C LEU A 125 17.15 -39.06 -19.89
N ASP A 126 16.63 -40.16 -19.35
CA ASP A 126 16.25 -41.35 -20.12
C ASP A 126 15.13 -41.05 -21.13
N THR A 127 14.15 -40.20 -20.78
CA THR A 127 13.12 -39.78 -21.72
C THR A 127 13.73 -38.95 -22.85
N THR A 128 14.59 -37.99 -22.51
CA THR A 128 15.25 -37.15 -23.49
C THR A 128 16.10 -37.97 -24.47
N THR A 129 16.87 -38.92 -23.96
CA THR A 129 17.75 -39.76 -24.78
C THR A 129 17.00 -40.83 -25.59
N ASN A 130 16.06 -41.55 -24.97
CA ASN A 130 15.41 -42.71 -25.59
C ASN A 130 14.11 -42.39 -26.35
N THR A 131 13.46 -41.28 -26.01
CA THR A 131 12.20 -40.84 -26.62
C THR A 131 12.41 -39.60 -27.46
N THR A 132 12.85 -38.49 -26.85
CA THR A 132 12.93 -37.19 -27.53
C THR A 132 13.97 -37.19 -28.65
N MET A 133 15.17 -37.71 -28.40
CA MET A 133 16.28 -37.73 -29.35
C MET A 133 16.24 -38.89 -30.35
N LYS A 134 15.22 -39.74 -30.28
CA LYS A 134 15.11 -40.92 -31.14
C LYS A 134 14.89 -40.52 -32.59
N GLY A 135 15.90 -40.71 -33.43
CA GLY A 135 15.86 -40.34 -34.85
C GLY A 135 16.33 -38.92 -35.13
N ALA A 136 16.91 -38.23 -34.14
CA ALA A 136 17.50 -36.90 -34.35
C ALA A 136 18.66 -36.92 -35.35
N ALA A 137 18.72 -35.88 -36.19
CA ALA A 137 19.82 -35.65 -37.13
C ALA A 137 21.04 -34.97 -36.47
N TYR A 138 20.91 -34.59 -35.19
CA TYR A 138 21.93 -33.95 -34.37
C TYR A 138 22.25 -34.79 -33.13
N SER A 139 23.39 -34.49 -32.51
CA SER A 139 23.87 -35.18 -31.31
C SER A 139 24.07 -34.24 -30.14
N ILE A 140 23.90 -34.76 -28.92
CA ILE A 140 24.20 -34.05 -27.68
C ILE A 140 25.70 -34.12 -27.39
N VAL A 141 26.31 -33.01 -26.98
CA VAL A 141 27.66 -32.96 -26.38
C VAL A 141 27.57 -32.38 -24.98
N CYS A 142 28.29 -32.94 -24.01
CA CYS A 142 28.34 -32.41 -22.64
C CYS A 142 29.60 -32.91 -21.92
N SER A 143 30.48 -31.98 -21.53
CA SER A 143 31.78 -32.32 -20.94
C SER A 143 31.77 -32.52 -19.42
N ASN A 144 30.82 -31.90 -18.71
CA ASN A 144 30.81 -31.80 -17.25
C ASN A 144 29.68 -32.59 -16.55
N LEU A 145 29.02 -33.51 -17.26
CA LEU A 145 27.99 -34.39 -16.71
C LEU A 145 28.49 -35.81 -16.53
N TYR A 146 28.49 -36.29 -15.29
CA TYR A 146 28.95 -37.63 -14.92
C TYR A 146 27.83 -38.44 -14.28
N ASP A 147 27.74 -39.72 -14.65
CA ASP A 147 26.92 -40.69 -13.93
C ASP A 147 27.63 -41.08 -12.62
N LYS A 148 26.97 -40.89 -11.47
CA LYS A 148 27.55 -41.13 -10.15
C LYS A 148 27.86 -42.60 -9.90
N LYS A 149 27.11 -43.53 -10.52
CA LYS A 149 27.26 -44.98 -10.31
C LYS A 149 28.48 -45.52 -11.04
N THR A 150 28.74 -45.03 -12.25
CA THR A 150 29.81 -45.51 -13.13
C THR A 150 31.07 -44.63 -13.09
N GLY A 151 30.93 -43.36 -12.66
CA GLY A 151 32.00 -42.37 -12.70
C GLY A 151 32.40 -41.92 -14.11
N LYS A 152 31.61 -42.27 -15.13
CA LYS A 152 31.88 -41.93 -16.54
C LYS A 152 31.06 -40.74 -16.98
N ARG A 153 31.55 -40.01 -18.00
CA ARG A 153 30.75 -38.98 -18.68
C ARG A 153 29.54 -39.62 -19.34
N VAL A 154 28.39 -38.94 -19.23
CA VAL A 154 27.13 -39.43 -19.80
C VAL A 154 27.09 -39.26 -21.32
N PHE A 155 27.64 -38.14 -21.82
CA PHE A 155 27.73 -37.83 -23.25
C PHE A 155 29.19 -37.62 -23.67
N ASP A 156 29.42 -37.64 -24.97
CA ASP A 156 30.71 -37.23 -25.52
C ASP A 156 30.96 -35.75 -25.18
N PRO A 157 32.19 -35.41 -24.74
CA PRO A 157 32.48 -34.05 -24.28
C PRO A 157 32.52 -33.02 -25.42
N TYR A 158 32.80 -33.46 -26.64
CA TYR A 158 32.87 -32.63 -27.83
C TYR A 158 32.62 -33.44 -29.10
N LYS A 159 32.33 -32.74 -30.20
CA LYS A 159 32.25 -33.32 -31.55
C LYS A 159 32.98 -32.42 -32.53
N ILE A 160 33.64 -33.02 -33.52
CA ILE A 160 34.34 -32.31 -34.58
C ILE A 160 33.53 -32.43 -35.87
N ILE A 161 33.21 -31.29 -36.47
CA ILE A 161 32.51 -31.19 -37.77
C ILE A 161 33.44 -30.52 -38.78
N THR A 162 33.41 -30.98 -40.03
CA THR A 162 34.17 -30.37 -41.11
C THR A 162 33.24 -29.58 -42.03
N LYS A 163 33.53 -28.29 -42.24
CA LYS A 163 32.80 -27.38 -43.14
C LYS A 163 33.79 -26.72 -44.09
N ASP A 164 33.59 -26.86 -45.40
CA ASP A 164 34.51 -26.36 -46.45
C ASP A 164 36.01 -26.57 -46.13
N GLY A 165 36.34 -27.77 -45.63
CA GLY A 165 37.69 -28.20 -45.26
C GLY A 165 38.21 -27.74 -43.90
N ILE A 166 37.47 -26.91 -43.17
CA ILE A 166 37.81 -26.41 -41.83
C ILE A 166 37.19 -27.33 -40.77
N LYS A 167 38.01 -27.81 -39.83
CA LYS A 167 37.56 -28.64 -38.71
C LYS A 167 37.17 -27.76 -37.53
N ILE A 168 35.94 -27.88 -37.09
CA ILE A 168 35.36 -27.12 -35.98
C ILE A 168 35.05 -28.11 -34.86
N ALA A 169 35.72 -27.98 -33.72
CA ALA A 169 35.38 -28.70 -32.51
C ALA A 169 34.36 -27.90 -31.71
N VAL A 170 33.27 -28.55 -31.28
CA VAL A 170 32.27 -27.97 -30.40
C VAL A 170 32.29 -28.75 -29.09
N ILE A 171 32.71 -28.10 -28.00
CA ILE A 171 32.76 -28.66 -26.64
C ILE A 171 31.48 -28.27 -25.92
N GLY A 172 30.75 -29.26 -25.39
CA GLY A 172 29.48 -29.06 -24.69
C GLY A 172 29.62 -28.84 -23.20
N GLY A 173 28.63 -28.21 -22.57
CA GLY A 173 28.51 -28.19 -21.11
C GLY A 173 27.15 -27.69 -20.62
N ILE A 174 26.84 -27.97 -19.36
CA ILE A 174 25.59 -27.59 -18.70
C ILE A 174 25.89 -26.84 -17.40
N THR A 175 25.07 -25.85 -17.05
CA THR A 175 25.21 -25.12 -15.78
C THR A 175 25.10 -26.05 -14.57
N ARG A 176 25.84 -25.72 -13.51
CA ARG A 176 25.73 -26.40 -12.21
C ARG A 176 24.44 -26.06 -11.48
N GLU A 177 23.74 -24.99 -11.87
CA GLU A 177 22.43 -24.64 -11.30
C GLU A 177 21.40 -25.75 -11.49
N THR A 178 21.58 -26.62 -12.50
CA THR A 178 20.76 -27.81 -12.78
C THR A 178 20.55 -28.70 -11.54
N GLU A 179 21.53 -28.76 -10.63
CA GLU A 179 21.40 -29.52 -9.36
C GLU A 179 20.25 -29.01 -8.47
N THR A 180 19.83 -27.76 -8.66
CA THR A 180 18.84 -27.07 -7.83
C THR A 180 17.64 -26.51 -8.61
N SER A 181 17.75 -26.38 -9.94
CA SER A 181 16.69 -25.86 -10.82
C SER A 181 15.78 -26.95 -11.41
N VAL A 182 16.13 -28.23 -11.21
CA VAL A 182 15.34 -29.39 -11.65
C VAL A 182 14.91 -30.21 -10.44
N SER A 183 13.78 -30.93 -10.56
CA SER A 183 13.35 -31.89 -9.55
C SER A 183 14.48 -32.86 -9.17
N PRO A 184 14.87 -32.95 -7.88
CA PRO A 184 15.99 -33.77 -7.42
C PRO A 184 15.91 -35.24 -7.88
N LYS A 185 14.70 -35.78 -8.01
CA LYS A 185 14.49 -37.16 -8.51
C LYS A 185 15.06 -37.41 -9.90
N PHE A 186 15.13 -36.40 -10.77
CA PHE A 186 15.64 -36.54 -12.14
C PHE A 186 17.15 -36.28 -12.27
N VAL A 187 17.78 -35.66 -11.26
CA VAL A 187 19.20 -35.29 -11.29
C VAL A 187 20.06 -35.99 -10.24
N SER A 188 19.43 -36.69 -9.28
CA SER A 188 20.13 -37.32 -8.14
C SER A 188 21.22 -38.32 -8.53
N ASP A 189 21.06 -39.01 -9.67
CA ASP A 189 22.02 -39.99 -10.20
C ASP A 189 23.24 -39.35 -10.91
N TYR A 190 23.22 -38.03 -11.14
CA TYR A 190 24.25 -37.32 -11.89
C TYR A 190 25.04 -36.33 -11.04
N LYS A 191 26.29 -36.07 -11.45
CA LYS A 191 27.19 -35.09 -10.87
C LYS A 191 27.54 -34.04 -11.93
N PHE A 192 27.38 -32.77 -11.57
CA PHE A 192 27.65 -31.63 -12.44
C PHE A 192 28.96 -30.98 -11.98
N THR A 193 30.03 -31.14 -12.76
CA THR A 193 31.34 -30.59 -12.42
C THR A 193 31.52 -29.16 -12.95
N ASP A 194 32.55 -28.49 -12.45
CA ASP A 194 32.91 -27.14 -12.89
C ASP A 194 33.27 -27.10 -14.39
N LEU A 195 32.63 -26.19 -15.14
CA LEU A 195 32.75 -26.10 -16.59
C LEU A 195 34.19 -25.79 -17.04
N ALA A 196 34.84 -24.79 -16.44
CA ALA A 196 36.18 -24.39 -16.82
C ALA A 196 37.21 -25.52 -16.59
N SER A 197 37.05 -26.26 -15.49
CA SER A 197 37.90 -27.39 -15.12
C SER A 197 37.80 -28.56 -16.10
N GLU A 198 36.67 -28.75 -16.76
CA GLU A 198 36.48 -29.80 -17.77
C GLU A 198 36.88 -29.33 -19.17
N ILE A 199 36.47 -28.12 -19.56
CA ILE A 199 36.63 -27.59 -20.91
C ILE A 199 38.11 -27.30 -21.23
N ASN A 200 38.85 -26.68 -20.30
CA ASN A 200 40.23 -26.26 -20.56
C ASN A 200 41.17 -27.42 -20.93
N PRO A 201 41.19 -28.56 -20.21
CA PRO A 201 41.97 -29.74 -20.61
C PRO A 201 41.57 -30.29 -21.98
N ILE A 202 40.28 -30.32 -22.30
CA ILE A 202 39.76 -30.80 -23.60
C ILE A 202 40.22 -29.89 -24.73
N ALA A 203 40.05 -28.57 -24.59
CA ALA A 203 40.48 -27.58 -25.56
C ALA A 203 42.00 -27.61 -25.78
N LEU A 204 42.78 -27.76 -24.69
CA LEU A 204 44.23 -27.94 -24.77
C LEU A 204 44.60 -29.20 -25.56
N GLN A 205 43.93 -30.32 -25.32
CA GLN A 205 44.17 -31.57 -26.04
C GLN A 205 43.87 -31.42 -27.54
N ILE A 206 42.70 -30.87 -27.88
CA ILE A 206 42.29 -30.62 -29.28
C ILE A 206 43.35 -29.81 -30.03
N LYS A 207 43.85 -28.75 -29.40
CA LYS A 207 44.88 -27.88 -30.00
C LYS A 207 46.26 -28.56 -30.07
N LYS A 208 46.68 -29.25 -29.01
CA LYS A 208 47.97 -29.95 -28.96
C LYS A 208 48.07 -31.05 -30.00
N ASP A 209 46.99 -31.82 -30.16
CA ASP A 209 46.92 -32.96 -31.08
C ASP A 209 46.47 -32.52 -32.49
N LYS A 210 46.23 -31.22 -32.70
CA LYS A 210 45.80 -30.61 -33.97
C LYS A 210 44.54 -31.26 -34.56
N LEU A 211 43.56 -31.53 -33.69
CA LEU A 211 42.33 -32.22 -34.06
C LEU A 211 41.34 -31.28 -34.78
N ALA A 212 41.34 -29.99 -34.45
CA ALA A 212 40.48 -28.98 -35.06
C ALA A 212 41.21 -27.65 -35.27
N ASP A 213 40.69 -26.86 -36.21
CA ASP A 213 41.17 -25.51 -36.56
C ASP A 213 40.46 -24.43 -35.74
N VAL A 214 39.20 -24.67 -35.36
CA VAL A 214 38.36 -23.80 -34.53
C VAL A 214 37.85 -24.58 -33.32
N VAL A 215 37.86 -23.98 -32.14
CA VAL A 215 37.29 -24.53 -30.90
C VAL A 215 36.18 -23.62 -30.39
N ILE A 216 34.95 -24.11 -30.48
CA ILE A 216 33.74 -23.46 -29.97
C ILE A 216 33.31 -24.15 -28.68
N VAL A 217 32.91 -23.37 -27.68
CA VAL A 217 32.27 -23.85 -26.46
C VAL A 217 30.77 -23.55 -26.55
N LEU A 218 29.94 -24.58 -26.39
CA LEU A 218 28.48 -24.52 -26.40
C LEU A 218 27.99 -24.97 -25.03
N VAL A 219 27.56 -24.02 -24.21
CA VAL A 219 27.18 -24.25 -22.81
C VAL A 219 25.82 -23.68 -22.50
N HIS A 220 25.08 -24.33 -21.61
CA HIS A 220 23.85 -23.76 -21.08
C HIS A 220 24.15 -22.95 -19.82
N GLU A 221 24.73 -21.77 -20.00
CA GLU A 221 25.13 -20.84 -18.95
C GLU A 221 24.80 -19.41 -19.40
N GLY A 222 24.31 -18.57 -18.48
CA GLY A 222 23.71 -17.28 -18.81
C GLY A 222 24.49 -16.05 -18.34
N ASP A 223 24.02 -14.87 -18.76
CA ASP A 223 24.50 -13.56 -18.30
C ASP A 223 23.54 -12.92 -17.29
N ASN A 224 23.90 -11.75 -16.75
CA ASN A 224 23.06 -10.99 -15.80
C ASN A 224 22.08 -10.02 -16.50
N GLY A 225 21.90 -10.11 -17.82
CA GLY A 225 21.06 -9.22 -18.62
C GLY A 225 21.67 -7.86 -18.95
N ASP A 226 22.94 -7.63 -18.60
CA ASP A 226 23.69 -6.41 -18.91
C ASP A 226 24.60 -6.56 -20.14
N ASN A 227 24.60 -7.73 -20.80
CA ASN A 227 25.45 -8.07 -21.93
C ASN A 227 26.96 -7.90 -21.62
N ALA A 228 27.37 -8.08 -20.36
CA ALA A 228 28.76 -7.85 -19.94
C ALA A 228 29.23 -8.71 -18.75
N THR A 229 28.33 -9.16 -17.88
CA THR A 229 28.64 -9.90 -16.66
C THR A 229 27.72 -11.10 -16.49
N GLY A 230 28.11 -12.03 -15.61
CA GLY A 230 27.34 -13.22 -15.28
C GLY A 230 28.10 -14.52 -15.52
N PRO A 231 27.54 -15.66 -15.12
CA PRO A 231 28.22 -16.96 -15.13
C PRO A 231 28.88 -17.33 -16.47
N VAL A 232 28.25 -17.03 -17.61
CA VAL A 232 28.82 -17.29 -18.94
C VAL A 232 30.08 -16.46 -19.22
N PHE A 233 30.11 -15.20 -18.76
CA PHE A 233 31.28 -14.33 -18.91
C PHE A 233 32.37 -14.70 -17.91
N ASP A 234 32.00 -15.13 -16.70
CA ASP A 234 32.95 -15.65 -15.71
C ASP A 234 33.65 -16.91 -16.24
N LEU A 235 32.90 -17.81 -16.88
CA LEU A 235 33.46 -18.95 -17.61
C LEU A 235 34.38 -18.47 -18.73
N ALA A 236 33.89 -17.63 -19.66
CA ALA A 236 34.65 -17.19 -20.83
C ALA A 236 35.96 -16.46 -20.46
N ASN A 237 35.97 -15.71 -19.34
CA ASN A 237 37.15 -15.04 -18.81
C ASN A 237 38.21 -16.00 -18.22
N ASN A 238 37.86 -17.26 -17.99
CA ASN A 238 38.73 -18.31 -17.44
C ASN A 238 39.07 -19.42 -18.45
N LEU A 239 38.55 -19.34 -19.69
CA LEU A 239 38.82 -20.31 -20.74
C LEU A 239 40.16 -20.04 -21.45
N GLN A 240 40.78 -21.11 -21.93
CA GLN A 240 42.01 -21.10 -22.72
C GLN A 240 41.86 -21.98 -23.96
N ASN A 241 42.46 -21.58 -25.08
CA ASN A 241 42.41 -22.32 -26.35
C ASN A 241 41.00 -22.48 -26.94
N VAL A 242 40.13 -21.52 -26.67
CA VAL A 242 38.74 -21.44 -27.16
C VAL A 242 38.60 -20.17 -27.99
N ASP A 243 37.89 -20.26 -29.11
CA ASP A 243 37.72 -19.17 -30.07
C ASP A 243 36.39 -18.42 -29.92
N ALA A 244 35.34 -19.09 -29.41
CA ALA A 244 34.03 -18.47 -29.13
C ALA A 244 33.23 -19.29 -28.09
N VAL A 245 32.33 -18.61 -27.38
CA VAL A 245 31.39 -19.21 -26.41
C VAL A 245 29.95 -18.87 -26.81
N PHE A 246 29.10 -19.89 -26.82
CA PHE A 246 27.65 -19.76 -26.98
C PHE A 246 26.98 -20.26 -25.70
N GLY A 247 26.14 -19.41 -25.11
CA GLY A 247 25.45 -19.59 -23.82
C GLY A 247 23.96 -19.91 -23.96
N GLY A 248 23.23 -19.79 -22.84
CA GLY A 248 21.79 -20.02 -22.71
C GLY A 248 21.28 -19.59 -21.33
N HIS A 249 20.20 -20.17 -20.81
CA HIS A 249 19.73 -20.14 -19.40
C HIS A 249 19.14 -18.81 -18.90
N SER A 250 19.77 -17.69 -19.23
CA SER A 250 19.33 -16.35 -18.77
C SER A 250 18.16 -15.79 -19.57
N HIS A 251 17.77 -16.42 -20.68
CA HIS A 251 16.80 -15.91 -21.69
C HIS A 251 17.16 -14.55 -22.30
N THR A 252 18.39 -14.07 -22.09
CA THR A 252 18.86 -12.76 -22.53
C THR A 252 19.41 -12.82 -23.95
N LYS A 253 19.52 -11.65 -24.59
CA LYS A 253 20.18 -11.53 -25.88
C LYS A 253 21.58 -11.00 -25.62
N THR A 254 22.58 -11.81 -25.94
CA THR A 254 23.98 -11.49 -25.65
C THR A 254 24.80 -11.57 -26.93
N ALA A 255 25.64 -10.56 -27.14
CA ALA A 255 26.67 -10.52 -28.17
C ALA A 255 27.71 -9.51 -27.69
N ALA A 256 28.72 -10.00 -26.98
CA ALA A 256 29.77 -9.17 -26.37
C ALA A 256 31.10 -9.92 -26.26
N ILE A 257 32.12 -9.25 -25.72
CA ILE A 257 33.47 -9.80 -25.54
C ILE A 257 33.79 -10.00 -24.05
N ALA A 258 34.30 -11.18 -23.71
CA ALA A 258 34.86 -11.45 -22.39
C ALA A 258 36.14 -10.63 -22.15
N LYS A 259 36.14 -9.81 -21.09
CA LYS A 259 37.16 -8.78 -20.82
C LYS A 259 38.60 -9.31 -20.70
N ASN A 260 38.78 -10.50 -20.12
CA ASN A 260 40.11 -11.02 -19.79
C ASN A 260 40.73 -11.82 -20.94
N THR A 261 39.91 -12.51 -21.73
CA THR A 261 40.36 -13.46 -22.75
C THR A 261 40.12 -12.95 -24.17
N ASN A 262 39.32 -11.89 -24.34
CA ASN A 262 38.81 -11.39 -25.62
C ASN A 262 37.99 -12.42 -26.41
N ILE A 263 37.44 -13.43 -25.74
CA ILE A 263 36.58 -14.43 -26.36
C ILE A 263 35.19 -13.81 -26.61
N PRO A 264 34.63 -13.90 -27.83
CA PRO A 264 33.27 -13.49 -28.10
C PRO A 264 32.26 -14.45 -27.45
N VAL A 265 31.21 -13.89 -26.86
CA VAL A 265 30.15 -14.58 -26.13
C VAL A 265 28.79 -14.23 -26.74
N TYR A 266 27.97 -15.25 -26.99
CA TYR A 266 26.66 -15.11 -27.63
C TYR A 266 25.56 -15.85 -26.87
N ILE A 267 24.34 -15.28 -26.83
CA ILE A 267 23.10 -15.94 -26.36
C ILE A 267 21.93 -15.46 -27.22
N ALA A 268 21.16 -16.39 -27.79
CA ALA A 268 20.08 -16.08 -28.73
C ALA A 268 18.75 -15.62 -28.11
N GLY A 269 18.64 -15.45 -26.80
CA GLY A 269 17.37 -15.17 -26.14
C GLY A 269 16.60 -16.45 -25.86
N SER A 270 15.28 -16.45 -26.10
CA SER A 270 14.40 -17.59 -25.78
C SER A 270 13.16 -17.63 -26.66
N ASN A 271 12.42 -18.75 -26.58
CA ASN A 271 11.10 -18.98 -27.18
C ASN A 271 11.06 -18.79 -28.70
N GLY A 272 12.19 -18.99 -29.40
CA GLY A 272 12.28 -18.79 -30.84
C GLY A 272 12.04 -17.33 -31.29
N LYS A 273 12.15 -16.35 -30.38
CA LYS A 273 12.02 -14.92 -30.69
C LYS A 273 13.12 -14.41 -31.63
N GLY A 274 14.22 -15.14 -31.73
CA GLY A 274 15.31 -14.88 -32.64
C GLY A 274 16.35 -16.00 -32.61
N TYR A 275 17.46 -15.77 -33.30
CA TYR A 275 18.65 -16.63 -33.29
C TYR A 275 19.92 -15.78 -33.40
N ILE A 276 21.06 -16.34 -32.97
CA ILE A 276 22.38 -15.74 -33.24
C ILE A 276 22.86 -16.21 -34.61
N ASP A 277 23.41 -15.30 -35.40
CA ASP A 277 24.20 -15.53 -36.61
C ASP A 277 25.60 -14.92 -36.40
N ALA A 278 26.45 -15.67 -35.69
CA ALA A 278 27.82 -15.28 -35.43
C ALA A 278 28.70 -15.65 -36.61
N LYS A 279 29.57 -14.74 -37.05
CA LYS A 279 30.42 -14.95 -38.22
C LYS A 279 31.89 -14.99 -37.85
N PHE A 280 32.61 -15.95 -38.44
CA PHE A 280 34.08 -15.93 -38.41
C PHE A 280 34.65 -16.09 -39.81
N LYS A 281 35.86 -15.58 -40.00
CA LYS A 281 36.59 -15.68 -41.25
C LYS A 281 37.86 -16.49 -41.10
N VAL A 282 38.16 -17.25 -42.15
CA VAL A 282 39.48 -17.84 -42.38
C VAL A 282 40.22 -16.91 -43.33
N THR A 283 41.26 -16.26 -42.81
CA THR A 283 42.12 -15.35 -43.59
C THR A 283 43.03 -16.13 -44.54
N SER A 284 43.64 -15.43 -45.48
CA SER A 284 44.59 -16.02 -46.44
C SER A 284 45.85 -16.63 -45.78
N ASP A 285 46.17 -16.27 -44.54
CA ASP A 285 47.23 -16.90 -43.73
C ASP A 285 46.71 -18.02 -42.80
N ASN A 286 45.51 -18.56 -43.07
CA ASN A 286 44.82 -19.60 -42.30
C ASN A 286 44.57 -19.24 -40.83
N LYS A 287 44.42 -17.95 -40.50
CA LYS A 287 43.99 -17.52 -39.16
C LYS A 287 42.48 -17.48 -39.08
N ILE A 288 41.96 -17.90 -37.93
CA ILE A 288 40.55 -17.82 -37.57
C ILE A 288 40.34 -16.49 -36.85
N VAL A 289 39.39 -15.68 -37.35
CA VAL A 289 39.03 -14.41 -36.72
C VAL A 289 37.51 -14.30 -36.68
N PHE A 290 36.94 -14.30 -35.47
CA PHE A 290 35.53 -13.97 -35.26
C PHE A 290 35.28 -12.47 -35.49
N ASN A 291 34.14 -12.15 -36.08
CA ASN A 291 33.67 -10.77 -36.17
C ASN A 291 33.42 -10.21 -34.77
N GLN A 292 33.57 -8.90 -34.64
CA GLN A 292 33.26 -8.21 -33.38
C GLN A 292 31.77 -8.43 -33.04
N PRO A 293 31.46 -9.05 -31.89
CA PRO A 293 30.09 -9.38 -31.53
C PRO A 293 29.31 -8.11 -31.19
N SER A 294 28.12 -7.97 -31.78
CA SER A 294 27.14 -6.95 -31.38
C SER A 294 25.74 -7.44 -31.69
N LEU A 295 24.74 -7.04 -30.89
CA LEU A 295 23.36 -7.44 -31.13
C LEU A 295 22.83 -6.95 -32.49
N GLU A 296 23.28 -5.78 -32.95
CA GLU A 296 22.89 -5.23 -34.26
C GLU A 296 23.34 -6.11 -35.44
N THR A 297 24.46 -6.81 -35.30
CA THR A 297 25.07 -7.58 -36.40
C THR A 297 24.96 -9.09 -36.22
N SER A 298 24.79 -9.56 -34.99
CA SER A 298 24.84 -10.98 -34.63
C SER A 298 23.47 -11.55 -34.24
N TYR A 299 22.47 -10.74 -33.86
CA TYR A 299 21.15 -11.22 -33.45
C TYR A 299 20.09 -10.95 -34.53
N VAL A 300 19.35 -11.98 -34.92
CA VAL A 300 18.24 -11.88 -35.88
C VAL A 300 16.91 -12.02 -35.15
N ALA A 301 16.19 -10.92 -35.01
CA ALA A 301 14.88 -10.88 -34.37
C ALA A 301 13.77 -11.41 -35.30
N LEU A 302 12.93 -12.30 -34.77
CA LEU A 302 11.76 -12.88 -35.43
C LEU A 302 10.43 -12.48 -34.75
N ASP A 303 10.47 -11.93 -33.54
CA ASP A 303 9.33 -11.47 -32.76
C ASP A 303 8.85 -10.07 -33.16
N ASN A 304 8.71 -9.83 -34.47
CA ASN A 304 8.36 -8.52 -35.03
C ASN A 304 7.57 -8.64 -36.35
N ASP A 305 7.18 -7.50 -36.91
CA ASP A 305 6.38 -7.39 -38.15
C ASP A 305 7.08 -7.88 -39.42
N LYS A 306 8.35 -8.29 -39.33
CA LYS A 306 9.11 -8.96 -40.41
C LYS A 306 9.37 -10.43 -40.12
N GLY A 307 9.03 -10.90 -38.93
CA GLY A 307 9.08 -12.31 -38.54
C GLY A 307 7.68 -12.88 -38.37
N TYR A 308 7.40 -13.57 -37.27
CA TYR A 308 6.17 -14.33 -37.08
C TYR A 308 4.98 -13.49 -36.58
N LYS A 309 5.16 -12.20 -36.28
CA LYS A 309 4.05 -11.32 -35.87
C LYS A 309 3.31 -10.66 -37.05
N ILE A 310 3.82 -10.77 -38.27
CA ILE A 310 3.09 -10.33 -39.47
C ILE A 310 1.88 -11.23 -39.72
N GLY A 311 0.77 -10.67 -40.23
CA GLY A 311 -0.49 -11.41 -40.37
C GLY A 311 -0.46 -12.65 -41.28
N THR A 312 0.53 -12.76 -42.19
CA THR A 312 0.76 -13.98 -42.97
C THR A 312 2.26 -14.16 -43.18
N PRO A 313 2.97 -14.79 -42.22
CA PRO A 313 4.40 -14.92 -42.31
C PRO A 313 4.79 -15.93 -43.39
N GLN A 314 5.97 -15.73 -43.99
CA GLN A 314 6.61 -16.76 -44.80
C GLN A 314 7.23 -17.82 -43.86
N THR A 315 6.86 -19.08 -44.07
CA THR A 315 7.22 -20.25 -43.24
C THR A 315 7.77 -21.40 -44.07
N ASP A 316 8.50 -22.33 -43.44
CA ASP A 316 8.87 -23.62 -44.03
C ASP A 316 7.70 -24.61 -43.98
N SER A 317 7.26 -25.07 -45.16
CA SER A 317 6.07 -25.90 -45.30
C SER A 317 6.21 -27.32 -44.72
N GLU A 318 7.41 -27.85 -44.56
CA GLU A 318 7.64 -29.17 -43.97
C GLU A 318 7.63 -29.07 -42.44
N VAL A 319 8.20 -28.00 -41.88
CA VAL A 319 8.08 -27.70 -40.45
C VAL A 319 6.63 -27.42 -40.08
N ASP A 320 5.88 -26.66 -40.88
CA ASP A 320 4.45 -26.46 -40.65
C ASP A 320 3.66 -27.78 -40.62
N LYS A 321 4.02 -28.77 -41.45
CA LYS A 321 3.37 -30.10 -41.40
C LYS A 321 3.66 -30.83 -40.09
N ILE A 322 4.88 -30.76 -39.58
CA ILE A 322 5.27 -31.34 -38.28
C ILE A 322 4.42 -30.71 -37.16
N VAL A 323 4.42 -29.38 -37.09
CA VAL A 323 3.70 -28.62 -36.06
C VAL A 323 2.18 -28.87 -36.13
N ASN A 324 1.58 -28.80 -37.31
CA ASN A 324 0.15 -29.01 -37.49
C ASN A 324 -0.27 -30.45 -37.15
N SER A 325 0.54 -31.44 -37.49
CA SER A 325 0.29 -32.85 -37.13
C SER A 325 0.31 -33.05 -35.62
N ALA A 326 1.30 -32.48 -34.95
CA ALA A 326 1.45 -32.56 -33.50
C ALA A 326 0.28 -31.86 -32.77
N ASN A 327 -0.05 -30.63 -33.16
CA ASN A 327 -1.17 -29.88 -32.58
C ASN A 327 -2.51 -30.62 -32.74
N LYS A 328 -2.75 -31.25 -33.90
CA LYS A 328 -3.97 -32.04 -34.14
C LYS A 328 -4.08 -33.28 -33.22
N GLN A 329 -2.96 -33.88 -32.82
CA GLN A 329 -2.98 -35.04 -31.93
C GLN A 329 -3.39 -34.68 -30.50
N ILE A 330 -2.96 -33.50 -30.03
CA ILE A 330 -3.22 -33.06 -28.66
C ILE A 330 -4.52 -32.24 -28.53
N GLU A 331 -5.08 -31.77 -29.64
CA GLU A 331 -6.29 -30.95 -29.72
C GLU A 331 -7.46 -31.45 -28.84
N PRO A 332 -7.80 -32.76 -28.82
CA PRO A 332 -8.90 -33.26 -27.99
C PRO A 332 -8.68 -33.06 -26.48
N MET A 333 -7.41 -32.97 -26.04
CA MET A 333 -7.05 -32.74 -24.65
C MET A 333 -6.96 -31.25 -24.32
N THR A 334 -6.46 -30.42 -25.23
CA THR A 334 -6.12 -29.02 -24.92
C THR A 334 -7.25 -28.03 -25.19
N ASN A 335 -8.22 -28.35 -26.04
CA ASN A 335 -9.29 -27.41 -26.43
C ASN A 335 -10.48 -27.36 -25.46
N GLU A 336 -10.52 -28.21 -24.43
CA GLU A 336 -11.56 -28.14 -23.40
C GLU A 336 -11.51 -26.78 -22.70
N VAL A 337 -12.61 -26.01 -22.80
CA VAL A 337 -12.79 -24.75 -22.07
C VAL A 337 -13.22 -25.06 -20.65
N ILE A 338 -12.41 -24.63 -19.69
CA ILE A 338 -12.60 -24.93 -18.26
C ILE A 338 -12.95 -23.68 -17.44
N GLY A 339 -12.77 -22.51 -18.04
CA GLY A 339 -13.18 -21.24 -17.45
C GLY A 339 -13.06 -20.07 -18.42
N TYR A 340 -13.20 -18.87 -17.87
CA TYR A 340 -13.21 -17.62 -18.60
C TYR A 340 -12.57 -16.52 -17.75
N ASN A 341 -11.66 -15.73 -18.33
CA ASN A 341 -11.18 -14.49 -17.74
C ASN A 341 -12.01 -13.32 -18.31
N THR A 342 -12.83 -12.70 -17.46
CA THR A 342 -13.76 -11.62 -17.85
C THR A 342 -13.12 -10.23 -17.89
N GLU A 343 -11.95 -10.05 -17.29
CA GLU A 343 -11.30 -8.75 -17.14
C GLU A 343 -10.09 -8.61 -18.08
N LYS A 344 -9.08 -7.82 -17.69
CA LYS A 344 -7.78 -7.79 -18.36
C LYS A 344 -7.00 -9.07 -18.06
N ASP A 345 -5.85 -9.24 -18.71
CA ASP A 345 -4.95 -10.37 -18.45
C ASP A 345 -4.66 -10.51 -16.95
N LEU A 346 -4.82 -11.73 -16.43
CA LEU A 346 -4.41 -12.07 -15.07
C LEU A 346 -2.89 -12.24 -15.11
N THR A 347 -2.18 -11.53 -14.25
CA THR A 347 -0.73 -11.38 -14.36
C THR A 347 0.02 -12.01 -13.20
N ARG A 348 1.23 -12.52 -13.50
CA ARG A 348 2.24 -12.93 -12.51
C ARG A 348 3.15 -11.77 -12.08
N LYS A 349 2.88 -10.55 -12.56
CA LYS A 349 3.65 -9.37 -12.18
C LYS A 349 3.55 -9.15 -10.67
N LEU A 350 4.70 -9.03 -10.02
CA LEU A 350 4.80 -8.78 -8.59
C LEU A 350 4.39 -7.34 -8.27
N ASP A 351 3.69 -7.16 -7.15
CA ASP A 351 3.25 -5.88 -6.59
C ASP A 351 4.41 -5.06 -5.97
N ALA A 352 5.46 -5.75 -5.54
CA ALA A 352 6.65 -5.19 -4.92
C ALA A 352 7.95 -5.82 -5.46
N SER A 353 9.06 -5.11 -5.26
CA SER A 353 10.41 -5.52 -5.65
C SER A 353 11.33 -5.55 -4.41
N PRO A 354 12.32 -6.46 -4.32
CA PRO A 354 12.59 -7.57 -5.25
C PRO A 354 11.57 -8.73 -5.15
N TYR A 355 10.80 -8.82 -4.05
CA TYR A 355 9.81 -9.87 -3.84
C TYR A 355 8.44 -9.27 -3.50
N GLY A 356 7.39 -9.89 -4.02
CA GLY A 356 6.02 -9.41 -3.85
C GLY A 356 4.99 -10.49 -4.15
N SER A 357 3.74 -10.14 -3.90
CA SER A 357 2.58 -10.95 -4.27
C SER A 357 2.22 -10.69 -5.74
N SER A 358 1.48 -11.60 -6.36
CA SER A 358 0.85 -11.35 -7.66
C SER A 358 -0.55 -11.97 -7.69
N VAL A 359 -1.43 -11.46 -8.55
CA VAL A 359 -2.79 -12.01 -8.71
C VAL A 359 -2.76 -13.52 -8.99
N LEU A 360 -1.99 -13.94 -9.99
CA LEU A 360 -1.90 -15.36 -10.33
C LEU A 360 -1.13 -16.19 -9.30
N GLY A 361 -0.13 -15.61 -8.64
CA GLY A 361 0.61 -16.27 -7.57
C GLY A 361 -0.24 -16.53 -6.33
N ASN A 362 -1.07 -15.55 -5.95
CA ASN A 362 -2.05 -15.65 -4.88
C ASN A 362 -3.05 -16.76 -5.17
N TRP A 363 -3.67 -16.72 -6.36
CA TRP A 363 -4.62 -17.75 -6.78
C TRP A 363 -3.98 -19.15 -6.80
N ALA A 364 -2.82 -19.32 -7.43
CA ALA A 364 -2.14 -20.61 -7.51
C ALA A 364 -1.80 -21.18 -6.12
N SER A 365 -1.40 -20.31 -5.19
CA SER A 365 -1.13 -20.70 -3.79
C SER A 365 -2.42 -21.09 -3.05
N ASP A 366 -3.53 -20.39 -3.31
CA ASP A 366 -4.86 -20.73 -2.77
C ASP A 366 -5.37 -22.07 -3.27
N VAL A 367 -5.24 -22.36 -4.57
CA VAL A 367 -5.63 -23.66 -5.14
C VAL A 367 -4.75 -24.78 -4.60
N THR A 368 -3.43 -24.56 -4.55
CA THR A 368 -2.49 -25.51 -3.96
C THR A 368 -2.84 -25.82 -2.49
N ARG A 369 -3.15 -24.80 -1.69
CA ARG A 369 -3.59 -24.96 -0.29
C ARG A 369 -4.91 -25.74 -0.17
N SER A 370 -5.91 -25.32 -0.92
CA SER A 370 -7.29 -25.80 -0.77
C SER A 370 -7.50 -27.20 -1.31
N SER A 371 -6.80 -27.59 -2.39
CA SER A 371 -6.86 -28.92 -3.01
C SER A 371 -6.60 -30.07 -2.02
N ILE A 372 -5.75 -29.85 -1.03
CA ILE A 372 -5.39 -30.83 0.00
C ILE A 372 -5.77 -30.41 1.42
N LYS A 373 -6.58 -29.35 1.56
CA LYS A 373 -7.06 -28.79 2.84
C LYS A 373 -5.90 -28.57 3.82
N ALA A 374 -4.93 -27.75 3.42
CA ALA A 374 -3.83 -27.31 4.27
C ALA A 374 -4.11 -25.92 4.89
N ASP A 375 -3.39 -25.58 5.94
CA ASP A 375 -3.48 -24.26 6.60
C ASP A 375 -2.74 -23.19 5.80
N VAL A 376 -1.58 -23.55 5.23
CA VAL A 376 -0.69 -22.69 4.45
C VAL A 376 -0.47 -23.30 3.06
N GLY A 377 -0.44 -22.47 2.02
CA GLY A 377 -0.06 -22.88 0.66
C GLY A 377 1.11 -22.07 0.13
N PHE A 378 1.98 -22.74 -0.63
CA PHE A 378 3.09 -22.12 -1.33
C PHE A 378 3.10 -22.48 -2.81
N GLN A 379 3.53 -21.55 -3.66
CA GLN A 379 3.81 -21.77 -5.07
C GLN A 379 5.06 -20.99 -5.47
N ASN A 380 6.06 -21.64 -6.07
CA ASN A 380 7.25 -20.94 -6.55
C ASN A 380 6.96 -20.16 -7.84
N ASN A 381 7.56 -18.98 -7.96
CA ASN A 381 7.34 -18.07 -9.09
C ASN A 381 7.73 -18.72 -10.43
N GLY A 382 8.86 -19.44 -10.46
CA GLY A 382 9.38 -20.10 -11.66
C GLY A 382 8.48 -21.23 -12.20
N GLY A 383 7.64 -21.79 -11.34
CA GLY A 383 6.64 -22.80 -11.73
C GLY A 383 5.52 -22.24 -12.62
N LEU A 384 5.23 -20.94 -12.50
CA LEU A 384 4.15 -20.27 -13.23
C LEU A 384 4.73 -19.53 -14.44
N ARG A 385 4.41 -19.94 -15.67
CA ARG A 385 5.18 -19.56 -16.87
C ARG A 385 4.57 -18.46 -17.73
N ILE A 386 3.24 -18.38 -17.80
CA ILE A 386 2.55 -17.36 -18.61
C ILE A 386 1.56 -16.56 -17.76
N ASP A 387 1.22 -15.37 -18.23
CA ASP A 387 0.03 -14.67 -17.79
C ASP A 387 -1.19 -15.30 -18.47
N ILE A 388 -2.36 -15.27 -17.82
CA ILE A 388 -3.58 -15.85 -18.39
C ILE A 388 -4.33 -14.73 -19.14
N PRO A 389 -4.42 -14.79 -20.48
CA PRO A 389 -5.01 -13.73 -21.26
C PRO A 389 -6.52 -13.60 -21.00
N GLN A 390 -7.09 -12.45 -21.33
CA GLN A 390 -8.54 -12.28 -21.38
C GLN A 390 -9.20 -13.31 -22.31
N GLY A 391 -10.35 -13.85 -21.91
CA GLY A 391 -11.15 -14.78 -22.73
C GLY A 391 -11.19 -16.21 -22.19
N ASN A 392 -11.29 -17.19 -23.08
CA ASN A 392 -11.41 -18.60 -22.69
C ASN A 392 -10.14 -19.10 -22.00
N ILE A 393 -10.32 -19.73 -20.85
CA ILE A 393 -9.29 -20.50 -20.16
C ILE A 393 -9.50 -21.96 -20.56
N THR A 394 -8.51 -22.57 -21.21
CA THR A 394 -8.57 -23.96 -21.63
C THR A 394 -7.62 -24.86 -20.83
N VAL A 395 -7.79 -26.17 -20.94
CA VAL A 395 -6.77 -27.13 -20.45
C VAL A 395 -5.40 -26.80 -21.05
N GLY A 396 -5.34 -26.46 -22.34
CA GLY A 396 -4.12 -25.99 -22.99
C GLY A 396 -3.50 -24.74 -22.34
N THR A 397 -4.31 -23.78 -21.89
CA THR A 397 -3.85 -22.62 -21.11
C THR A 397 -3.16 -23.07 -19.82
N MET A 398 -3.73 -24.06 -19.10
CA MET A 398 -3.14 -24.59 -17.86
C MET A 398 -1.84 -25.36 -18.09
N TRP A 399 -1.71 -26.08 -19.21
CA TRP A 399 -0.46 -26.71 -19.62
C TRP A 399 0.65 -25.71 -19.92
N GLN A 400 0.32 -24.54 -20.45
CA GLN A 400 1.30 -23.46 -20.64
C GLN A 400 1.59 -22.71 -19.34
N PHE A 401 0.58 -22.56 -18.47
CA PHE A 401 0.71 -21.86 -17.19
C PHE A 401 1.56 -22.64 -16.17
N MET A 402 1.27 -23.93 -15.98
CA MET A 402 1.99 -24.85 -15.09
C MET A 402 2.42 -26.11 -15.89
N PRO A 403 3.49 -26.02 -16.71
CA PRO A 403 3.89 -27.09 -17.62
C PRO A 403 4.54 -28.29 -16.93
N PHE A 404 4.85 -28.19 -15.65
CA PHE A 404 5.58 -29.21 -14.91
C PHE A 404 4.63 -30.28 -14.34
N ASP A 405 5.10 -31.53 -14.29
CA ASP A 405 4.38 -32.68 -13.72
C ASP A 405 4.60 -32.76 -12.19
N ASN A 406 4.61 -31.60 -11.52
CA ASN A 406 4.84 -31.50 -10.08
C ASN A 406 3.60 -31.95 -9.31
N THR A 407 3.80 -32.67 -8.21
CA THR A 407 2.74 -33.06 -7.28
C THR A 407 2.73 -32.15 -6.05
N ILE A 408 1.64 -32.15 -5.27
CA ILE A 408 1.53 -31.37 -4.04
C ILE A 408 1.99 -32.22 -2.86
N TYR A 409 2.93 -31.69 -2.07
CA TYR A 409 3.32 -32.25 -0.77
C TYR A 409 2.53 -31.61 0.35
N LYS A 410 2.15 -32.42 1.36
CA LYS A 410 1.55 -31.96 2.61
C LYS A 410 2.53 -32.14 3.77
N LEU A 411 3.13 -31.04 4.21
CA LEU A 411 4.09 -31.01 5.32
C LEU A 411 3.43 -30.51 6.61
N SER A 412 4.08 -30.72 7.75
CA SER A 412 3.69 -30.16 9.05
C SER A 412 4.84 -29.32 9.57
N MET A 413 4.61 -28.00 9.74
CA MET A 413 5.66 -27.04 10.09
C MET A 413 5.22 -26.11 11.23
N THR A 414 6.13 -25.82 12.15
CA THR A 414 5.92 -24.76 13.15
C THR A 414 6.13 -23.38 12.54
N LYS A 415 5.69 -22.31 13.23
CA LYS A 415 5.97 -20.93 12.80
C LYS A 415 7.46 -20.64 12.65
N SER A 416 8.32 -21.15 13.53
CA SER A 416 9.77 -20.97 13.43
C SER A 416 10.36 -21.62 12.18
N GLN A 417 9.84 -22.79 11.79
CA GLN A 417 10.23 -23.48 10.56
C GLN A 417 9.69 -22.78 9.32
N LEU A 418 8.45 -22.28 9.37
CA LEU A 418 7.89 -21.41 8.32
C LEU A 418 8.71 -20.13 8.14
N LYS A 419 9.19 -19.53 9.24
CA LYS A 419 10.08 -18.37 9.15
C LYS A 419 11.35 -18.69 8.35
N GLU A 420 11.97 -19.84 8.55
CA GLU A 420 13.16 -20.26 7.79
C GLU A 420 12.87 -20.37 6.29
N VAL A 421 11.70 -20.90 5.91
CA VAL A 421 11.22 -20.94 4.51
C VAL A 421 11.03 -19.52 3.96
N LEU A 422 10.35 -18.65 4.71
CA LEU A 422 10.06 -17.29 4.27
C LEU A 422 11.33 -16.43 4.16
N GLU A 423 12.31 -16.63 5.04
CA GLU A 423 13.63 -16.02 4.94
C GLU A 423 14.35 -16.44 3.66
N GLN A 424 14.25 -17.72 3.26
CA GLN A 424 14.74 -18.19 1.96
C GLN A 424 13.96 -17.57 0.80
N ALA A 425 12.64 -17.40 0.95
CA ALA A 425 11.79 -16.79 -0.08
C ALA A 425 12.17 -15.34 -0.38
N VAL A 426 12.68 -14.60 0.60
CA VAL A 426 13.11 -13.21 0.46
C VAL A 426 14.63 -13.01 0.58
N ALA A 427 15.44 -14.07 0.50
CA ALA A 427 16.91 -13.99 0.52
C ALA A 427 17.47 -13.37 -0.76
N ASP A 428 18.73 -12.95 -0.76
CA ASP A 428 19.44 -12.49 -1.96
C ASP A 428 19.49 -13.62 -3.00
N ASN A 429 19.23 -13.28 -4.27
CA ASN A 429 19.14 -14.23 -5.39
C ASN A 429 18.04 -15.31 -5.26
N SER A 430 17.11 -15.15 -4.32
CA SER A 430 15.93 -16.01 -4.22
C SER A 430 15.14 -15.99 -5.53
N LYS A 431 14.57 -17.14 -5.90
CA LYS A 431 13.62 -17.25 -7.03
C LYS A 431 12.19 -16.86 -6.63
N GLY A 432 11.95 -16.59 -5.34
CA GLY A 432 10.70 -16.10 -4.79
C GLY A 432 9.60 -17.16 -4.62
N LEU A 433 8.71 -16.92 -3.66
CA LEU A 433 7.62 -17.83 -3.29
C LEU A 433 6.34 -17.04 -3.07
N GLN A 434 5.24 -17.50 -3.65
CA GLN A 434 3.89 -17.01 -3.40
C GLN A 434 3.30 -17.76 -2.22
N VAL A 435 2.45 -17.09 -1.43
CA VAL A 435 1.95 -17.63 -0.15
C VAL A 435 0.43 -17.55 -0.08
N SER A 436 -0.18 -18.39 0.74
CA SER A 436 -1.62 -18.40 1.01
C SER A 436 -1.90 -18.89 2.44
N GLY A 437 -2.91 -18.33 3.11
CA GLY A 437 -3.32 -18.67 4.48
C GLY A 437 -2.53 -17.98 5.59
N ILE A 438 -1.44 -17.31 5.21
CA ILE A 438 -0.67 -16.43 6.09
C ILE A 438 -0.38 -15.12 5.35
N LYS A 439 -0.06 -14.09 6.14
CA LYS A 439 0.61 -12.88 5.68
C LYS A 439 1.91 -12.69 6.47
N PHE A 440 2.91 -12.12 5.83
CA PHE A 440 4.16 -11.79 6.48
C PHE A 440 4.73 -10.45 6.00
N SER A 441 5.44 -9.79 6.89
CA SER A 441 6.21 -8.59 6.56
C SER A 441 7.70 -8.87 6.59
N TYR A 442 8.44 -8.22 5.69
CA TYR A 442 9.89 -8.35 5.61
C TYR A 442 10.56 -7.02 5.29
N ASP A 443 11.82 -6.87 5.71
CA ASP A 443 12.66 -5.71 5.42
C ASP A 443 13.78 -6.12 4.46
N SER A 444 13.70 -5.67 3.21
CA SER A 444 14.70 -6.01 2.18
C SER A 444 16.08 -5.39 2.42
N ASN A 445 16.19 -4.38 3.29
CA ASN A 445 17.48 -3.76 3.65
C ASN A 445 18.29 -4.60 4.63
N LEU A 446 17.69 -5.60 5.28
CA LEU A 446 18.40 -6.48 6.20
C LEU A 446 19.15 -7.59 5.45
N PRO A 447 20.24 -8.13 6.05
CA PRO A 447 20.92 -9.30 5.48
C PRO A 447 19.96 -10.49 5.32
N SER A 448 20.18 -11.28 4.27
CA SER A 448 19.49 -12.55 4.05
C SER A 448 19.47 -13.42 5.31
N GLY A 449 18.31 -13.97 5.67
CA GLY A 449 18.12 -14.73 6.91
C GLY A 449 17.67 -13.90 8.12
N GLN A 450 17.56 -12.56 7.99
CA GLN A 450 17.09 -11.66 9.04
C GLN A 450 15.95 -10.73 8.57
N ARG A 451 15.37 -10.98 7.41
CA ARG A 451 14.45 -10.06 6.73
C ARG A 451 13.03 -10.16 7.26
N VAL A 452 12.56 -11.36 7.63
CA VAL A 452 11.16 -11.59 8.05
C VAL A 452 10.91 -11.04 9.45
N LYS A 453 9.98 -10.10 9.55
CA LYS A 453 9.63 -9.38 10.79
C LYS A 453 8.42 -9.95 11.49
N SER A 454 7.32 -10.15 10.77
CA SER A 454 6.09 -10.68 11.34
C SER A 454 5.48 -11.75 10.44
N ILE A 455 4.79 -12.72 11.04
CA ILE A 455 4.01 -13.76 10.36
C ILE A 455 2.70 -13.91 11.14
N THR A 456 1.57 -13.73 10.46
CA THR A 456 0.23 -13.89 11.05
C THR A 456 -0.66 -14.68 10.10
N LYS A 457 -1.83 -15.10 10.58
CA LYS A 457 -2.92 -15.54 9.68
C LYS A 457 -3.39 -14.33 8.85
N GLU A 458 -4.09 -14.58 7.75
CA GLU A 458 -4.56 -13.51 6.83
C GLU A 458 -5.44 -12.48 7.55
N ASP A 459 -6.28 -12.92 8.48
CA ASP A 459 -7.14 -12.08 9.32
C ASP A 459 -6.38 -11.24 10.38
N GLY A 460 -5.06 -11.42 10.49
CA GLY A 460 -4.21 -10.72 11.47
C GLY A 460 -4.02 -11.48 12.78
N THR A 461 -4.67 -12.63 12.96
CA THR A 461 -4.49 -13.45 14.17
C THR A 461 -3.02 -13.86 14.31
N PRO A 462 -2.37 -13.62 15.47
CA PRO A 462 -1.01 -14.07 15.72
C PRO A 462 -0.90 -15.59 15.66
N ILE A 463 0.19 -16.08 15.08
CA ILE A 463 0.54 -17.51 15.12
C ILE A 463 1.55 -17.69 16.25
N SER A 464 1.30 -18.64 17.15
CA SER A 464 2.25 -18.93 18.24
C SER A 464 3.46 -19.70 17.72
N ASP A 465 4.63 -19.55 18.35
CA ASP A 465 5.88 -20.14 17.82
C ASP A 465 5.86 -21.68 17.77
N ASN A 466 5.04 -22.30 18.62
CA ASN A 466 4.87 -23.75 18.72
C ASN A 466 3.62 -24.27 17.98
N GLU A 467 2.81 -23.39 17.37
CA GLU A 467 1.66 -23.81 16.57
C GLU A 467 2.16 -24.56 15.33
N SER A 468 1.70 -25.80 15.16
CA SER A 468 2.01 -26.63 14.00
C SER A 468 0.92 -26.44 12.95
N LEU A 469 1.33 -26.00 11.77
CA LEU A 469 0.47 -25.74 10.62
C LEU A 469 0.74 -26.76 9.52
N SER A 470 -0.32 -27.23 8.87
CA SER A 470 -0.20 -28.04 7.66
C SER A 470 0.11 -27.16 6.44
N VAL A 471 1.09 -27.58 5.65
CA VAL A 471 1.67 -26.79 4.55
C VAL A 471 1.54 -27.55 3.24
N ALA A 472 0.89 -26.95 2.25
CA ALA A 472 0.83 -27.42 0.87
C ALA A 472 1.90 -26.74 0.02
N VAL A 473 2.71 -27.52 -0.70
CA VAL A 473 3.79 -26.97 -1.54
C VAL A 473 4.09 -27.95 -2.70
N PRO A 474 4.43 -27.48 -3.91
CA PRO A 474 4.87 -28.35 -4.99
C PRO A 474 6.10 -29.19 -4.61
N ASP A 475 6.14 -30.46 -5.04
CA ASP A 475 7.17 -31.44 -4.73
C ASP A 475 8.59 -30.96 -5.06
N PHE A 476 8.75 -30.23 -6.17
CA PHE A 476 9.99 -29.58 -6.56
C PHE A 476 10.57 -28.71 -5.45
N VAL A 477 9.76 -27.79 -4.91
CA VAL A 477 10.17 -26.86 -3.85
C VAL A 477 10.31 -27.61 -2.53
N ALA A 478 9.41 -28.54 -2.25
CA ALA A 478 9.46 -29.38 -1.05
C ALA A 478 10.80 -30.12 -0.93
N GLN A 479 11.31 -30.65 -2.04
CA GLN A 479 12.55 -31.42 -2.08
C GLN A 479 13.82 -30.53 -2.13
N GLY A 480 13.69 -29.21 -2.08
CA GLY A 480 14.80 -28.26 -2.02
C GLY A 480 15.13 -27.54 -3.33
N GLY A 481 14.26 -27.67 -4.35
CA GLY A 481 14.32 -26.87 -5.58
C GLY A 481 14.27 -25.37 -5.27
N ASP A 482 14.81 -24.55 -6.17
CA ASP A 482 14.95 -23.09 -5.99
C ASP A 482 15.73 -22.70 -4.71
N SER A 483 16.58 -23.60 -4.20
CA SER A 483 17.35 -23.46 -2.95
C SER A 483 16.52 -23.41 -1.66
N PHE A 484 15.26 -23.89 -1.67
CA PHE A 484 14.41 -23.95 -0.48
C PHE A 484 14.73 -25.15 0.44
N THR A 485 15.95 -25.20 0.94
CA THR A 485 16.47 -26.28 1.79
C THR A 485 15.72 -26.46 3.11
N ALA A 486 14.97 -25.44 3.56
CA ALA A 486 14.14 -25.54 4.75
C ALA A 486 13.07 -26.63 4.60
N PHE A 487 12.43 -26.75 3.43
CA PHE A 487 11.44 -27.81 3.22
C PHE A 487 12.07 -29.21 3.27
N THR A 488 13.24 -29.38 2.66
CA THR A 488 14.02 -30.63 2.71
C THR A 488 14.29 -31.06 4.16
N LYS A 489 14.71 -30.10 5.00
CA LYS A 489 14.99 -30.30 6.43
C LYS A 489 13.74 -30.69 7.23
N TYR A 490 12.58 -30.22 6.82
CA TYR A 490 11.30 -30.40 7.53
C TYR A 490 10.32 -31.32 6.79
N GLY A 491 10.82 -32.44 6.25
CA GLY A 491 9.99 -33.54 5.75
C GLY A 491 9.75 -33.56 4.24
N GLY A 492 10.32 -32.63 3.49
CA GLY A 492 10.16 -32.55 2.04
C GLY A 492 10.80 -33.70 1.24
N LEU A 493 11.66 -34.51 1.87
CA LEU A 493 12.20 -35.76 1.27
C LEU A 493 11.42 -37.02 1.65
N ASP A 494 10.45 -36.93 2.58
CA ASP A 494 9.64 -38.09 2.94
C ASP A 494 8.51 -38.25 1.90
N VAL A 495 8.63 -39.28 1.08
CA VAL A 495 7.66 -39.62 0.03
C VAL A 495 6.24 -39.86 0.57
N LYS A 496 6.07 -40.12 1.87
CA LYS A 496 4.73 -40.21 2.49
C LYS A 496 3.99 -38.89 2.52
N ASN A 497 4.70 -37.77 2.39
CA ASN A 497 4.11 -36.44 2.34
C ASN A 497 3.63 -36.06 0.93
N ASP A 498 3.99 -36.83 -0.11
CA ASP A 498 3.46 -36.66 -1.45
C ASP A 498 1.99 -37.07 -1.50
N THR A 499 1.11 -36.15 -1.90
CA THR A 499 -0.31 -36.45 -2.06
C THR A 499 -0.65 -37.09 -3.41
N HIS A 500 0.31 -37.08 -4.34
CA HIS A 500 0.17 -37.49 -5.74
C HIS A 500 -0.88 -36.68 -6.53
N VAL A 501 -1.39 -35.59 -5.97
CA VAL A 501 -2.22 -34.62 -6.69
C VAL A 501 -1.30 -33.76 -7.54
N LEU A 502 -1.48 -33.77 -8.86
CA LEU A 502 -0.75 -32.89 -9.76
C LEU A 502 -1.18 -31.43 -9.54
N VAL A 503 -0.22 -30.52 -9.41
CA VAL A 503 -0.49 -29.08 -9.22
C VAL A 503 -1.33 -28.52 -10.37
N ARG A 504 -0.99 -28.88 -11.61
CA ARG A 504 -1.74 -28.47 -12.80
C ARG A 504 -3.17 -28.99 -12.80
N ASP A 505 -3.38 -30.25 -12.41
CA ASP A 505 -4.72 -30.83 -12.38
C ASP A 505 -5.56 -30.17 -11.29
N ALA A 506 -4.98 -29.84 -10.13
CA ALA A 506 -5.66 -29.05 -9.11
C ALA A 506 -6.11 -27.68 -9.64
N PHE A 507 -5.31 -27.01 -10.47
CA PHE A 507 -5.71 -25.75 -11.14
C PHE A 507 -6.85 -25.95 -12.13
N ILE A 508 -6.82 -27.03 -12.91
CA ILE A 508 -7.87 -27.40 -13.87
C ILE A 508 -9.18 -27.69 -13.14
N ASP A 509 -9.13 -28.51 -12.10
CA ASP A 509 -10.30 -28.92 -11.32
C ASP A 509 -10.90 -27.73 -10.58
N TRP A 510 -10.06 -26.88 -9.97
CA TRP A 510 -10.54 -25.64 -9.36
C TRP A 510 -11.26 -24.75 -10.37
N CYS A 511 -10.68 -24.59 -11.57
CA CYS A 511 -11.34 -23.87 -12.64
C CYS A 511 -12.69 -24.53 -12.95
N LYS A 512 -12.79 -25.85 -13.12
CA LYS A 512 -14.06 -26.51 -13.43
C LYS A 512 -15.14 -26.31 -12.34
N GLU A 513 -14.76 -26.22 -11.08
CA GLU A 513 -15.66 -26.21 -9.92
C GLU A 513 -16.11 -24.81 -9.46
N ASN A 514 -15.31 -23.76 -9.69
CA ASN A 514 -15.53 -22.43 -9.08
C ASN A 514 -16.19 -21.43 -10.02
N LYS A 515 -17.52 -21.47 -10.06
CA LYS A 515 -18.37 -20.60 -10.89
C LYS A 515 -18.57 -19.21 -10.29
N ASP A 516 -18.59 -18.21 -11.16
CA ASP A 516 -18.99 -16.83 -10.87
C ASP A 516 -20.52 -16.66 -10.84
N LYS A 517 -20.99 -15.43 -10.57
CA LYS A 517 -22.42 -15.09 -10.50
C LYS A 517 -23.19 -15.29 -11.82
N ASN A 518 -22.49 -15.45 -12.94
CA ASN A 518 -23.04 -15.70 -14.27
C ASN A 518 -22.87 -17.17 -14.70
N ASP A 519 -22.57 -18.07 -13.77
CA ASP A 519 -22.32 -19.50 -14.00
C ASP A 519 -21.07 -19.78 -14.86
N LYS A 520 -20.15 -18.81 -14.97
CA LYS A 520 -18.84 -18.96 -15.65
C LYS A 520 -17.74 -19.15 -14.63
N ASN A 521 -16.83 -20.10 -14.83
CA ASN A 521 -15.68 -20.23 -13.95
C ASN A 521 -14.67 -19.11 -14.19
N THR A 522 -14.47 -18.21 -13.23
CA THR A 522 -13.53 -17.08 -13.38
C THR A 522 -12.52 -17.06 -12.22
N ILE A 523 -11.25 -16.82 -12.54
CA ILE A 523 -10.22 -16.62 -11.52
C ILE A 523 -10.38 -15.19 -10.96
N PRO A 524 -10.40 -15.00 -9.63
CA PRO A 524 -10.52 -13.67 -9.05
C PRO A 524 -9.37 -12.76 -9.48
N ASN A 525 -9.71 -11.60 -10.04
CA ASN A 525 -8.73 -10.56 -10.37
C ASN A 525 -8.49 -9.62 -9.17
N THR A 526 -8.14 -10.19 -8.02
CA THR A 526 -7.88 -9.43 -6.81
C THR A 526 -6.47 -9.72 -6.34
N ASP A 527 -5.67 -8.66 -6.23
CA ASP A 527 -4.38 -8.77 -5.59
C ASP A 527 -4.55 -8.66 -4.08
N ILE A 528 -4.09 -9.69 -3.36
CA ILE A 528 -4.16 -9.75 -1.90
C ILE A 528 -2.73 -9.58 -1.40
N PRO A 529 -2.39 -8.47 -0.72
CA PRO A 529 -1.04 -8.22 -0.25
C PRO A 529 -0.72 -9.14 0.95
N ARG A 530 -0.19 -10.32 0.65
CA ARG A 530 0.24 -11.32 1.65
C ARG A 530 1.71 -11.17 2.03
N MET A 531 2.48 -10.50 1.17
CA MET A 531 3.89 -10.21 1.36
C MET A 531 4.07 -8.69 1.40
N VAL A 532 4.54 -8.15 2.53
CA VAL A 532 4.72 -6.70 2.68
C VAL A 532 6.20 -6.39 2.89
N ASN A 533 6.82 -5.76 1.89
CA ASN A 533 8.15 -5.20 2.05
C ASN A 533 8.06 -3.86 2.79
N ILE A 534 8.35 -3.83 4.08
CA ILE A 534 8.24 -2.62 4.91
C ILE A 534 9.31 -1.58 4.58
N SER A 535 10.36 -1.98 3.85
CA SER A 535 11.36 -1.03 3.32
C SER A 535 10.91 -0.30 2.05
N SER A 536 9.76 -0.68 1.47
CA SER A 536 9.17 -0.06 0.29
C SER A 536 7.88 0.73 0.55
N SER A 537 7.57 1.04 1.82
CA SER A 537 6.41 1.84 2.19
C SER A 537 6.80 3.00 3.11
N ILE A 538 5.95 4.03 3.13
CA ILE A 538 5.98 5.11 4.13
C ILE A 538 4.63 5.09 4.84
N THR A 539 4.63 5.09 6.17
CA THR A 539 3.41 5.14 6.98
C THR A 539 3.31 6.51 7.65
N LEU A 540 2.21 7.22 7.41
CA LEU A 540 1.86 8.43 8.16
C LEU A 540 0.78 8.07 9.18
N LEU A 541 1.03 8.42 10.44
CA LEU A 541 0.10 8.31 11.56
C LEU A 541 -0.36 9.71 11.95
N ALA A 542 -1.65 9.90 12.19
CA ALA A 542 -2.19 11.19 12.55
C ALA A 542 -3.19 11.10 13.70
N THR A 543 -2.98 11.92 14.74
CA THR A 543 -4.00 12.26 15.73
C THR A 543 -4.75 13.52 15.30
N THR A 544 -5.94 13.74 15.86
CA THR A 544 -6.73 14.96 15.71
C THR A 544 -7.56 15.14 16.98
N ASP A 545 -7.85 16.38 17.35
CA ASP A 545 -8.77 16.74 18.44
C ASP A 545 -8.43 16.03 19.76
N VAL A 546 -7.14 16.01 20.11
CA VAL A 546 -6.63 15.31 21.30
C VAL A 546 -7.12 15.97 22.58
N HIS A 547 -7.37 17.27 22.55
CA HIS A 547 -7.95 18.05 23.64
C HIS A 547 -7.25 17.88 25.00
N GLY A 548 -5.92 17.92 25.02
CA GLY A 548 -5.14 17.74 26.25
C GLY A 548 -5.18 16.32 26.86
N THR A 549 -5.72 15.32 26.14
CA THR A 549 -5.90 13.97 26.69
C THR A 549 -4.63 13.13 26.56
N VAL A 550 -3.80 13.11 27.61
CA VAL A 550 -2.57 12.31 27.63
C VAL A 550 -2.79 10.90 28.18
N LEU A 551 -3.53 10.77 29.29
CA LEU A 551 -3.73 9.51 30.00
C LEU A 551 -5.14 8.96 29.77
N ASN A 552 -5.32 7.67 30.02
CA ASN A 552 -6.64 7.04 30.07
C ASN A 552 -7.37 7.40 31.39
N TYR A 553 -7.64 8.69 31.57
CA TYR A 553 -8.15 9.25 32.81
C TYR A 553 -9.22 10.30 32.50
N ASP A 554 -10.33 10.25 33.24
CA ASP A 554 -11.41 11.23 33.21
C ASP A 554 -11.35 12.05 34.50
N TYR A 555 -11.02 13.33 34.37
CA TYR A 555 -10.91 14.25 35.50
C TYR A 555 -12.23 14.44 36.25
N GLY A 556 -13.37 14.35 35.57
CA GLY A 556 -14.69 14.52 36.20
C GLY A 556 -15.03 13.38 37.15
N THR A 557 -14.72 12.13 36.77
CA THR A 557 -15.00 10.95 37.59
C THR A 557 -13.82 10.50 38.46
N GLY A 558 -12.60 10.94 38.13
CA GLY A 558 -11.35 10.50 38.75
C GLY A 558 -11.01 9.04 38.48
N LYS A 559 -11.48 8.49 37.36
CA LYS A 559 -11.31 7.08 36.98
C LYS A 559 -11.00 6.98 35.49
N ALA A 560 -10.58 5.79 35.05
CA ALA A 560 -10.49 5.51 33.62
C ALA A 560 -11.89 5.52 32.98
N PRO A 561 -12.06 6.16 31.81
CA PRO A 561 -13.33 6.13 31.08
C PRO A 561 -13.64 4.73 30.54
N SER A 562 -14.92 4.50 30.21
CA SER A 562 -15.39 3.21 29.67
C SER A 562 -14.85 2.93 28.26
N LYS A 563 -14.70 3.98 27.45
CA LYS A 563 -13.97 3.94 26.18
C LYS A 563 -12.56 4.43 26.46
N ALA A 564 -11.57 3.58 26.17
CA ALA A 564 -10.18 3.94 26.42
C ALA A 564 -9.76 5.15 25.58
N GLN A 565 -8.82 5.93 26.11
CA GLN A 565 -8.35 7.17 25.49
C GLN A 565 -6.89 7.46 25.87
N GLY A 566 -6.33 8.51 25.26
CA GLY A 566 -5.07 9.12 25.69
C GLY A 566 -3.83 8.80 24.86
N LEU A 567 -2.95 9.80 24.73
CA LEU A 567 -1.69 9.70 24.00
C LEU A 567 -0.73 8.61 24.53
N ALA A 568 -0.80 8.22 25.81
CA ALA A 568 0.01 7.13 26.34
C ALA A 568 -0.27 5.80 25.62
N LYS A 569 -1.52 5.51 25.28
CA LYS A 569 -1.89 4.33 24.48
C LYS A 569 -1.51 4.48 23.01
N VAL A 570 -1.72 5.68 22.46
CA VAL A 570 -1.29 6.01 21.09
C VAL A 570 0.21 5.79 20.95
N SER A 571 1.01 6.19 21.95
CA SER A 571 2.47 6.02 21.95
C SER A 571 2.88 4.55 21.84
N SER A 572 2.24 3.64 22.58
CA SER A 572 2.46 2.20 22.46
C SER A 572 2.20 1.69 21.04
N TYR A 573 1.11 2.14 20.41
CA TYR A 573 0.81 1.77 19.02
C TYR A 573 1.84 2.34 18.05
N VAL A 574 2.18 3.63 18.17
CA VAL A 574 3.20 4.30 17.34
C VAL A 574 4.55 3.58 17.46
N LYS A 575 4.97 3.20 18.68
CA LYS A 575 6.20 2.42 18.92
C LYS A 575 6.14 1.10 18.17
N SER A 576 5.03 0.37 18.25
CA SER A 576 4.86 -0.90 17.53
C SER A 576 4.94 -0.74 16.01
N VAL A 577 4.43 0.37 15.46
CA VAL A 577 4.56 0.65 14.02
C VAL A 577 6.01 0.96 13.66
N ARG A 578 6.70 1.79 14.46
CA ARG A 578 8.11 2.16 14.24
C ARG A 578 9.09 1.01 14.41
N GLU A 579 8.79 0.03 15.25
CA GLU A 579 9.56 -1.22 15.35
C GLU A 579 9.51 -2.05 14.05
N ASN A 580 8.42 -1.91 13.29
CA ASN A 580 8.15 -2.67 12.08
C ASN A 580 8.33 -1.86 10.79
N ASN A 581 8.45 -0.53 10.86
CA ASN A 581 8.66 0.33 9.71
C ASN A 581 9.53 1.53 10.12
N ASN A 582 10.68 1.70 9.46
CA ASN A 582 11.58 2.83 9.72
C ASN A 582 11.11 4.12 9.03
N ASN A 583 10.22 4.02 8.04
CA ASN A 583 9.71 5.13 7.25
C ASN A 583 8.36 5.62 7.82
N VAL A 584 8.38 6.14 9.05
CA VAL A 584 7.16 6.61 9.74
C VAL A 584 7.16 8.13 9.90
N MET A 585 6.02 8.74 9.60
CA MET A 585 5.69 10.11 9.95
C MET A 585 4.59 10.12 11.01
N LEU A 586 4.69 10.95 12.03
CA LEU A 586 3.63 11.14 13.03
C LEU A 586 3.23 12.61 13.07
N ILE A 587 1.97 12.93 12.85
CA ILE A 587 1.46 14.30 12.82
C ILE A 587 0.25 14.46 13.73
N ASP A 588 -0.04 15.69 14.14
CA ASP A 588 -1.30 16.05 14.78
C ASP A 588 -2.06 17.09 13.93
N ASN A 589 -3.37 16.92 13.85
CA ASN A 589 -4.26 17.73 13.02
C ASN A 589 -5.11 18.73 13.84
N GLY A 590 -4.60 19.29 14.94
CA GLY A 590 -5.22 20.44 15.62
C GLY A 590 -6.21 20.07 16.73
N ASP A 591 -6.61 21.09 17.49
CA ASP A 591 -7.40 21.00 18.73
C ASP A 591 -6.73 20.11 19.78
N THR A 592 -5.50 20.48 20.12
CA THR A 592 -4.62 19.71 21.01
C THR A 592 -4.47 20.35 22.39
N ILE A 593 -4.46 21.67 22.50
CA ILE A 593 -4.05 22.37 23.74
C ILE A 593 -5.23 22.86 24.59
N GLN A 594 -6.44 22.35 24.38
CA GLN A 594 -7.63 22.82 25.08
C GLN A 594 -8.53 21.64 25.44
N GLY A 595 -9.28 21.69 26.54
CA GLY A 595 -10.39 20.75 26.81
C GLY A 595 -10.25 19.88 28.07
N THR A 596 -9.04 19.73 28.63
CA THR A 596 -8.82 19.08 29.93
C THR A 596 -8.26 20.07 30.96
N PRO A 597 -8.41 19.81 32.27
CA PRO A 597 -7.76 20.61 33.30
C PRO A 597 -6.24 20.62 33.19
N LEU A 598 -5.66 19.58 32.60
CA LEU A 598 -4.24 19.52 32.32
C LEU A 598 -3.84 20.66 31.41
N SER A 599 -4.47 20.80 30.25
CA SER A 599 -4.14 21.89 29.33
C SER A 599 -4.44 23.26 29.96
N TYR A 600 -5.65 23.46 30.49
CA TYR A 600 -6.04 24.73 31.13
C TYR A 600 -5.05 25.21 32.20
N TYR A 601 -4.59 24.30 33.07
CA TYR A 601 -3.64 24.66 34.12
C TYR A 601 -2.34 25.22 33.55
N TYR A 602 -1.81 24.60 32.49
CA TYR A 602 -0.53 25.01 31.89
C TYR A 602 -0.67 26.08 30.80
N ASP A 603 -1.88 26.36 30.32
CA ASP A 603 -2.17 27.51 29.47
C ASP A 603 -2.28 28.81 30.26
N ILE A 604 -2.98 28.76 31.41
CA ILE A 604 -3.41 29.95 32.15
C ILE A 604 -2.70 30.13 33.50
N LEU A 605 -2.49 29.05 34.28
CA LEU A 605 -2.04 29.16 35.67
C LEU A 605 -0.52 29.06 35.80
N ASP A 606 0.08 27.98 35.32
CA ASP A 606 1.52 27.85 35.23
C ASP A 606 1.99 28.11 33.81
N THR A 607 2.35 29.37 33.56
CA THR A 607 2.86 29.81 32.25
C THR A 607 4.38 29.68 32.13
N THR A 608 5.05 29.12 33.13
CA THR A 608 6.53 29.10 33.24
C THR A 608 7.15 27.77 32.84
N LEU A 609 6.42 26.68 33.05
CA LEU A 609 6.84 25.36 32.60
C LEU A 609 6.51 25.17 31.11
N GLU A 610 7.31 24.31 30.49
CA GLU A 610 7.05 23.78 29.14
C GLU A 610 5.68 23.10 29.10
N HIS A 611 4.88 23.40 28.07
CA HIS A 611 3.52 22.91 27.94
C HIS A 611 3.48 21.36 27.87
N PRO A 612 2.61 20.68 28.65
CA PRO A 612 2.58 19.22 28.75
C PRO A 612 2.36 18.51 27.40
N MET A 613 1.52 19.08 26.53
CA MET A 613 1.26 18.47 25.22
C MET A 613 2.48 18.56 24.31
N ALA A 614 3.22 19.67 24.32
CA ALA A 614 4.46 19.82 23.56
C ALA A 614 5.47 18.76 24.01
N LYS A 615 5.64 18.62 25.32
CA LYS A 615 6.56 17.67 25.94
C LYS A 615 6.25 16.20 25.62
N VAL A 616 4.97 15.82 25.72
CA VAL A 616 4.52 14.45 25.41
C VAL A 616 4.67 14.17 23.93
N MET A 617 4.22 15.07 23.05
CA MET A 617 4.34 14.90 21.61
C MET A 617 5.81 14.92 21.14
N GLY A 618 6.68 15.67 21.82
CA GLY A 618 8.13 15.68 21.61
C GLY A 618 8.80 14.36 21.99
N ALA A 619 8.41 13.78 23.12
CA ALA A 619 8.82 12.43 23.51
C ALA A 619 8.34 11.37 22.50
N MET A 620 7.12 11.51 21.99
CA MET A 620 6.55 10.67 20.93
C MET A 620 7.13 10.95 19.54
N LYS A 621 8.03 11.94 19.38
CA LYS A 621 8.64 12.30 18.09
C LYS A 621 7.59 12.61 17.01
N TYR A 622 6.65 13.48 17.32
CA TYR A 622 5.80 14.09 16.29
C TYR A 622 6.67 14.89 15.31
N ASP A 623 6.32 14.84 14.04
CA ASP A 623 6.96 15.60 12.96
C ASP A 623 6.29 16.96 12.78
N SER A 624 4.96 17.03 12.93
CA SER A 624 4.22 18.29 12.82
C SER A 624 2.95 18.34 13.66
N TRP A 625 2.50 19.57 13.91
CA TRP A 625 1.25 19.94 14.55
C TRP A 625 0.57 21.04 13.71
N THR A 626 -0.57 20.73 13.12
CA THR A 626 -1.43 21.71 12.46
C THR A 626 -2.25 22.43 13.52
N LEU A 627 -2.34 23.76 13.45
CA LEU A 627 -3.18 24.52 14.38
C LEU A 627 -4.67 24.25 14.08
N GLY A 628 -5.44 24.01 15.13
CA GLY A 628 -6.89 23.95 15.19
C GLY A 628 -7.50 25.27 15.68
N ASN A 629 -8.83 25.32 15.80
CA ASN A 629 -9.52 26.51 16.28
C ASN A 629 -9.29 26.77 17.77
N HIS A 630 -9.22 25.71 18.58
CA HIS A 630 -9.08 25.84 20.03
C HIS A 630 -7.69 26.31 20.47
N GLU A 631 -6.69 26.24 19.58
CA GLU A 631 -5.38 26.85 19.81
C GLU A 631 -5.43 28.36 20.02
N PHE A 632 -6.50 29.04 19.59
CA PHE A 632 -6.66 30.49 19.71
C PHE A 632 -7.43 30.93 20.96
N ASN A 633 -8.02 30.02 21.75
CA ASN A 633 -8.92 30.40 22.85
C ASN A 633 -8.30 31.25 23.94
N TYR A 634 -7.01 31.05 24.22
CA TYR A 634 -6.30 31.77 25.28
C TYR A 634 -5.46 32.96 24.77
N GLY A 635 -5.64 33.32 23.49
CA GLY A 635 -4.96 34.43 22.83
C GLY A 635 -3.53 34.16 22.38
N LEU A 636 -3.03 35.06 21.52
CA LEU A 636 -1.73 34.88 20.84
C LEU A 636 -0.53 34.81 21.79
N ASP A 637 -0.59 35.38 22.99
CA ASP A 637 0.53 35.29 23.94
C ASP A 637 0.72 33.85 24.44
N VAL A 638 -0.39 33.16 24.77
CA VAL A 638 -0.37 31.75 25.15
C VAL A 638 0.01 30.89 23.96
N LEU A 639 -0.65 31.09 22.81
CA LEU A 639 -0.37 30.31 21.60
C LEU A 639 1.09 30.43 21.16
N ASN A 640 1.67 31.64 21.12
CA ASN A 640 3.08 31.82 20.74
C ASN A 640 4.05 31.16 21.73
N ARG A 641 3.72 31.10 23.02
CA ARG A 641 4.50 30.36 24.02
C ARG A 641 4.45 28.86 23.72
N VAL A 642 3.27 28.29 23.52
CA VAL A 642 3.12 26.85 23.25
C VAL A 642 3.75 26.48 21.91
N ILE A 643 3.60 27.31 20.87
CA ILE A 643 4.31 27.16 19.58
C ILE A 643 5.82 27.10 19.78
N LYS A 644 6.37 27.92 20.67
CA LYS A 644 7.81 27.89 20.98
C LYS A 644 8.21 26.57 21.63
N ASP A 645 7.40 26.03 22.52
CA ASP A 645 7.66 24.74 23.17
C ASP A 645 7.63 23.58 22.15
N TYR A 646 6.61 23.53 21.28
CA TYR A 646 6.53 22.56 20.17
C TYR A 646 7.75 22.63 19.24
N LYS A 647 8.17 23.85 18.87
CA LYS A 647 9.38 24.05 18.06
C LYS A 647 10.64 23.60 18.78
N SER A 648 10.72 23.75 20.11
CA SER A 648 11.87 23.31 20.90
C SER A 648 11.99 21.79 20.96
N GLU A 649 10.86 21.09 20.87
CA GLU A 649 10.76 19.63 20.74
C GLU A 649 10.99 19.13 19.29
N GLY A 650 11.28 20.03 18.35
CA GLY A 650 11.55 19.70 16.95
C GLY A 650 10.29 19.46 16.12
N ILE A 651 9.12 19.85 16.61
CA ILE A 651 7.83 19.67 15.93
C ILE A 651 7.56 20.91 15.05
N ALA A 652 7.30 20.69 13.76
CA ALA A 652 6.89 21.77 12.87
C ALA A 652 5.45 22.21 13.16
N VAL A 653 5.21 23.51 13.32
CA VAL A 653 3.87 24.05 13.54
C VAL A 653 3.31 24.58 12.22
N LEU A 654 2.14 24.09 11.81
CA LEU A 654 1.60 24.29 10.47
C LEU A 654 0.32 25.14 10.44
N GLY A 655 0.17 25.97 9.41
CA GLY A 655 -0.97 26.88 9.22
C GLY A 655 -0.89 27.69 7.92
N ALA A 656 -1.13 27.03 6.80
CA ALA A 656 -0.91 27.56 5.45
C ALA A 656 -1.88 28.68 5.06
N ASN A 657 -3.07 28.70 5.66
CA ASN A 657 -4.09 29.72 5.43
C ASN A 657 -4.14 30.81 6.50
N ILE A 658 -3.18 30.83 7.44
CA ILE A 658 -3.13 31.80 8.54
C ILE A 658 -2.05 32.83 8.24
N TYR A 659 -2.45 34.09 8.09
CA TYR A 659 -1.57 35.18 7.70
C TYR A 659 -1.54 36.29 8.74
N LYS A 660 -0.38 36.94 8.87
CA LYS A 660 -0.25 38.23 9.55
C LYS A 660 -0.73 39.35 8.62
N LYS A 661 -1.02 40.53 9.20
CA LYS A 661 -1.41 41.75 8.45
C LYS A 661 -0.41 42.16 7.35
N ASP A 662 0.85 41.75 7.43
CA ASP A 662 1.88 42.00 6.41
C ASP A 662 1.92 40.95 5.27
N SER A 663 0.93 40.06 5.22
CA SER A 663 0.80 38.96 4.24
C SER A 663 1.87 37.87 4.34
N THR A 664 2.64 37.81 5.43
CA THR A 664 3.46 36.62 5.76
C THR A 664 2.64 35.58 6.51
N ASN A 665 2.96 34.29 6.35
CA ASN A 665 2.30 33.23 7.12
C ASN A 665 2.61 33.38 8.63
N PHE A 666 1.62 33.06 9.46
CA PHE A 666 1.76 33.14 10.91
C PHE A 666 2.74 32.09 11.46
N VAL A 667 2.58 30.86 10.98
CA VAL A 667 3.45 29.69 11.21
C VAL A 667 3.84 29.09 9.85
N ASP A 668 4.61 28.01 9.84
CA ASP A 668 5.04 27.42 8.57
C ASP A 668 3.83 26.84 7.81
N PRO A 669 3.77 26.95 6.48
CA PRO A 669 2.61 26.44 5.72
C PRO A 669 2.65 24.91 5.56
N TYR A 670 3.84 24.31 5.55
CA TYR A 670 4.03 22.87 5.37
C TYR A 670 5.35 22.40 5.98
N ILE A 671 5.46 21.10 6.20
CA ILE A 671 6.72 20.38 6.39
C ILE A 671 6.97 19.48 5.17
N MET A 672 8.24 19.25 4.83
CA MET A 672 8.65 18.26 3.84
C MET A 672 9.68 17.33 4.46
N LYS A 673 9.35 16.05 4.56
CA LYS A 673 10.21 15.01 5.15
C LYS A 673 10.68 14.05 4.07
N SER A 674 11.97 13.72 4.11
CA SER A 674 12.59 12.79 3.16
C SER A 674 12.67 11.40 3.79
N PHE A 675 12.29 10.40 3.01
CA PHE A 675 12.36 8.99 3.33
C PHE A 675 13.22 8.27 2.30
N TYR A 676 13.79 7.12 2.67
CA TYR A 676 14.53 6.29 1.72
C TYR A 676 13.75 5.01 1.47
N VAL A 677 13.19 4.90 0.27
CA VAL A 677 12.41 3.76 -0.20
C VAL A 677 13.17 3.13 -1.36
N ASN A 678 13.48 1.84 -1.26
CA ASN A 678 14.24 1.12 -2.29
C ASN A 678 15.57 1.82 -2.66
N GLY A 679 16.26 2.40 -1.67
CA GLY A 679 17.52 3.11 -1.86
C GLY A 679 17.41 4.48 -2.56
N LYS A 680 16.19 4.95 -2.85
CA LYS A 680 15.94 6.28 -3.44
C LYS A 680 15.24 7.18 -2.43
N GLU A 681 15.56 8.47 -2.50
CA GLU A 681 14.89 9.49 -1.68
C GLU A 681 13.46 9.72 -2.20
N VAL A 682 12.49 9.72 -1.29
CA VAL A 682 11.08 10.08 -1.52
C VAL A 682 10.72 11.21 -0.56
N LYS A 683 10.14 12.29 -1.08
CA LYS A 683 9.75 13.47 -0.29
C LYS A 683 8.24 13.51 -0.08
N VAL A 684 7.84 13.46 1.18
CA VAL A 684 6.43 13.62 1.59
C VAL A 684 6.25 15.02 2.16
N ALA A 685 5.35 15.79 1.55
CA ALA A 685 4.95 17.10 2.04
C ALA A 685 3.61 17.00 2.79
N VAL A 686 3.52 17.65 3.95
CA VAL A 686 2.27 17.82 4.71
C VAL A 686 1.97 19.30 4.80
N ILE A 687 0.84 19.73 4.22
CA ILE A 687 0.36 21.12 4.27
C ILE A 687 -0.70 21.20 5.36
N GLY A 688 -0.52 22.07 6.36
CA GLY A 688 -1.48 22.28 7.44
C GLY A 688 -2.48 23.38 7.12
N LEU A 689 -3.77 23.17 7.35
CA LEU A 689 -4.83 24.14 7.12
C LEU A 689 -5.74 24.20 8.35
N GLU A 690 -6.08 25.42 8.75
CA GLU A 690 -7.01 25.68 9.85
C GLU A 690 -8.36 26.14 9.32
N ASN A 691 -9.44 25.90 10.06
CA ASN A 691 -10.76 26.41 9.75
C ASN A 691 -10.78 27.94 9.57
N LYS A 692 -11.39 28.43 8.49
CA LYS A 692 -11.48 29.89 8.22
C LYS A 692 -12.48 30.62 9.12
N CYS A 693 -13.31 29.90 9.87
CA CYS A 693 -14.41 30.45 10.65
C CYS A 693 -14.03 30.89 12.07
N ILE A 694 -12.74 30.83 12.47
CA ILE A 694 -12.29 31.38 13.76
C ILE A 694 -12.83 32.79 14.06
N PRO A 695 -12.83 33.76 13.10
CA PRO A 695 -13.38 35.10 13.36
C PRO A 695 -14.88 35.14 13.70
N SER A 696 -15.62 34.06 13.45
CA SER A 696 -17.03 33.90 13.81
C SER A 696 -17.23 33.33 15.22
N TRP A 697 -16.23 32.63 15.76
CA TRP A 697 -16.31 31.93 17.04
C TRP A 697 -15.54 32.62 18.16
N GLU A 698 -14.38 33.17 17.83
CA GLU A 698 -13.40 33.62 18.80
C GLU A 698 -13.48 35.14 19.04
N ASP A 699 -13.09 35.57 20.24
CA ASP A 699 -12.92 36.98 20.56
C ASP A 699 -11.81 37.58 19.67
N LYS A 700 -12.13 38.70 19.01
CA LYS A 700 -11.20 39.44 18.16
C LYS A 700 -9.85 39.71 18.82
N LYS A 701 -9.81 39.91 20.15
CA LYS A 701 -8.57 40.17 20.88
C LYS A 701 -7.60 38.98 20.86
N HIS A 702 -8.10 37.76 20.71
CA HIS A 702 -7.30 36.53 20.77
C HIS A 702 -6.61 36.18 19.45
N TYR A 703 -7.04 36.76 18.33
CA TYR A 703 -6.41 36.58 17.02
C TYR A 703 -6.09 37.92 16.32
N ASP A 704 -6.13 39.06 17.03
CA ASP A 704 -5.89 40.35 16.37
C ASP A 704 -4.50 40.39 15.73
N GLY A 705 -4.46 40.84 14.48
CA GLY A 705 -3.25 40.77 13.65
C GLY A 705 -3.23 39.60 12.68
N LEU A 706 -4.13 38.63 12.82
CA LEU A 706 -4.25 37.47 11.93
C LEU A 706 -5.43 37.58 10.96
N VAL A 707 -5.26 36.91 9.81
CA VAL A 707 -6.24 36.75 8.73
C VAL A 707 -6.29 35.27 8.37
N PHE A 708 -7.50 34.73 8.25
CA PHE A 708 -7.75 33.33 7.90
C PHE A 708 -8.31 33.27 6.49
N ASN A 709 -7.51 32.78 5.55
CA ASN A 709 -7.88 32.67 4.14
C ASN A 709 -8.65 31.38 3.86
N ASP A 710 -9.28 31.33 2.68
CA ASP A 710 -10.02 30.18 2.18
C ASP A 710 -9.13 28.93 2.00
N LEU A 711 -9.63 27.76 2.43
CA LEU A 711 -8.82 26.55 2.48
C LEU A 711 -8.57 25.99 1.07
N VAL A 712 -9.52 26.12 0.15
CA VAL A 712 -9.37 25.61 -1.23
C VAL A 712 -8.36 26.45 -1.99
N ASP A 713 -8.43 27.78 -1.87
CA ASP A 713 -7.50 28.68 -2.54
C ASP A 713 -6.06 28.53 -2.02
N GLU A 714 -5.89 28.40 -0.70
CA GLU A 714 -4.57 28.17 -0.10
C GLU A 714 -4.03 26.78 -0.43
N SER A 715 -4.89 25.74 -0.49
CA SER A 715 -4.49 24.42 -0.97
C SER A 715 -3.93 24.48 -2.39
N LYS A 716 -4.61 25.16 -3.33
CA LYS A 716 -4.12 25.31 -4.72
C LYS A 716 -2.75 25.98 -4.77
N LYS A 717 -2.52 26.99 -3.93
CA LYS A 717 -1.25 27.70 -3.84
C LYS A 717 -0.14 26.79 -3.31
N TRP A 718 -0.35 26.15 -2.16
CA TRP A 718 0.71 25.42 -1.47
C TRP A 718 1.00 24.05 -2.06
N VAL A 719 0.02 23.36 -2.64
CA VAL A 719 0.26 22.12 -3.40
C VAL A 719 1.20 22.40 -4.59
N LYS A 720 0.97 23.50 -5.31
CA LYS A 720 1.85 23.93 -6.40
C LYS A 720 3.27 24.24 -5.91
N GLU A 721 3.40 24.93 -4.79
CA GLU A 721 4.69 25.28 -4.18
C GLU A 721 5.50 24.02 -3.77
N VAL A 722 4.90 23.08 -3.05
CA VAL A 722 5.62 21.88 -2.58
C VAL A 722 6.00 20.96 -3.74
N LYS A 723 5.15 20.83 -4.76
CA LYS A 723 5.50 20.09 -5.98
C LYS A 723 6.64 20.75 -6.75
N ALA A 724 6.65 22.07 -6.85
CA ALA A 724 7.77 22.80 -7.48
C ALA A 724 9.10 22.60 -6.71
N LYS A 725 9.02 22.32 -5.41
CA LYS A 725 10.16 21.97 -4.54
C LYS A 725 10.52 20.49 -4.53
N GLY A 726 9.82 19.67 -5.32
CA GLY A 726 10.13 18.25 -5.52
C GLY A 726 9.44 17.30 -4.54
N ALA A 727 8.28 17.66 -3.99
CA ALA A 727 7.44 16.70 -3.26
C ALA A 727 6.94 15.59 -4.21
N ASP A 728 7.18 14.34 -3.82
CA ASP A 728 6.68 13.15 -4.52
C ASP A 728 5.26 12.78 -4.07
N VAL A 729 4.94 13.08 -2.80
CA VAL A 729 3.63 12.88 -2.19
C VAL A 729 3.20 14.14 -1.46
N VAL A 730 1.93 14.55 -1.62
CA VAL A 730 1.34 15.73 -0.97
C VAL A 730 0.11 15.35 -0.15
N ILE A 731 0.23 15.51 1.17
CA ILE A 731 -0.83 15.27 2.15
C ILE A 731 -1.38 16.62 2.62
N ILE A 732 -2.69 16.76 2.69
CA ILE A 732 -3.35 17.88 3.38
C ILE A 732 -3.71 17.43 4.79
N SER A 733 -3.25 18.15 5.81
CA SER A 733 -3.71 18.07 7.19
C SER A 733 -4.64 19.26 7.39
N ALA A 734 -5.95 19.06 7.28
CA ALA A 734 -6.94 20.11 7.44
C ALA A 734 -7.73 19.92 8.73
N HIS A 735 -7.63 20.88 9.64
CA HIS A 735 -8.51 20.96 10.80
C HIS A 735 -9.87 21.52 10.36
N SER A 736 -10.60 20.70 9.60
CA SER A 736 -11.87 20.99 8.96
C SER A 736 -12.55 19.65 8.64
N GLY A 737 -13.88 19.64 8.65
CA GLY A 737 -14.70 18.45 8.38
C GLY A 737 -15.33 18.43 6.99
N GLN A 738 -16.33 17.56 6.83
CA GLN A 738 -17.18 17.50 5.63
C GLN A 738 -18.25 18.59 5.65
N GLU A 739 -18.32 19.39 4.59
CA GLU A 739 -19.40 20.34 4.35
C GLU A 739 -20.78 19.65 4.31
N SER A 740 -21.81 20.38 4.73
CA SER A 740 -23.21 20.05 4.55
C SER A 740 -23.92 21.07 3.65
N ASP A 741 -24.96 20.64 2.91
CA ASP A 741 -25.79 21.54 2.09
C ASP A 741 -26.50 22.64 2.91
N ALA A 742 -26.55 22.50 4.24
CA ALA A 742 -27.17 23.46 5.15
C ALA A 742 -26.19 24.54 5.65
N ASP A 743 -24.91 24.44 5.32
CA ASP A 743 -23.87 25.35 5.81
C ASP A 743 -24.03 26.73 5.13
N VAL A 744 -24.42 27.74 5.91
CA VAL A 744 -24.61 29.12 5.41
C VAL A 744 -23.25 29.77 5.08
N ILE A 745 -22.22 29.39 5.81
CA ILE A 745 -20.81 29.67 5.55
C ILE A 745 -20.13 28.29 5.50
N PRO A 746 -19.35 27.95 4.46
CA PRO A 746 -18.67 26.67 4.40
C PRO A 746 -17.52 26.63 5.42
N GLU A 747 -17.88 26.34 6.67
CA GLU A 747 -16.97 26.07 7.79
C GLU A 747 -16.09 24.86 7.47
N ASN A 748 -16.72 23.83 6.93
CA ASN A 748 -16.12 22.54 6.64
C ASN A 748 -15.85 22.46 5.13
N GLU A 749 -14.63 22.12 4.69
CA GLU A 749 -14.26 22.21 3.25
C GLU A 749 -13.48 20.99 2.72
N ILE A 750 -13.43 19.86 3.43
CA ILE A 750 -12.57 18.75 2.99
C ILE A 750 -13.03 18.12 1.66
N ASN A 751 -14.33 18.08 1.35
CA ASN A 751 -14.76 17.56 0.04
C ASN A 751 -14.44 18.56 -1.07
N ALA A 752 -14.61 19.86 -0.82
CA ALA A 752 -14.22 20.92 -1.74
C ALA A 752 -12.72 20.89 -2.04
N ILE A 753 -11.86 20.74 -1.04
CA ILE A 753 -10.41 20.57 -1.22
C ILE A 753 -10.14 19.34 -2.11
N ALA A 754 -10.71 18.18 -1.76
CA ALA A 754 -10.46 16.94 -2.50
C ALA A 754 -10.95 16.98 -3.96
N THR A 755 -12.01 17.73 -4.26
CA THR A 755 -12.65 17.77 -5.59
C THR A 755 -12.20 18.94 -6.46
N GLN A 756 -11.59 19.98 -5.88
CA GLN A 756 -11.22 21.19 -6.60
C GLN A 756 -9.70 21.45 -6.68
N VAL A 757 -8.89 20.66 -5.99
CA VAL A 757 -7.43 20.86 -5.92
C VAL A 757 -6.69 19.71 -6.59
N ASP A 758 -5.90 20.05 -7.59
CA ASP A 758 -5.05 19.09 -8.30
C ASP A 758 -3.80 18.74 -7.51
N GLY A 759 -3.31 17.52 -7.72
CA GLY A 759 -2.03 17.09 -7.19
C GLY A 759 -1.96 16.64 -5.73
N ILE A 760 -3.09 16.57 -5.01
CA ILE A 760 -3.17 15.98 -3.67
C ILE A 760 -3.11 14.44 -3.75
N ASP A 761 -2.52 13.82 -2.72
CA ASP A 761 -2.44 12.36 -2.56
C ASP A 761 -3.40 11.83 -1.49
N ALA A 762 -3.57 12.51 -0.35
CA ALA A 762 -4.55 12.16 0.68
C ALA A 762 -4.89 13.38 1.57
N ILE A 763 -6.00 13.28 2.31
CA ILE A 763 -6.42 14.28 3.31
C ILE A 763 -6.59 13.63 4.68
N ILE A 764 -5.97 14.24 5.69
CA ILE A 764 -6.27 14.04 7.11
C ILE A 764 -7.22 15.16 7.53
N ALA A 765 -8.41 14.79 7.97
CA ALA A 765 -9.44 15.70 8.45
C ALA A 765 -9.54 15.68 9.98
N GLY A 766 -10.27 16.64 10.55
CA GLY A 766 -10.43 16.86 11.99
C GLY A 766 -11.68 17.69 12.29
N HIS A 767 -11.72 18.36 13.44
CA HIS A 767 -12.74 19.35 13.85
C HIS A 767 -14.12 18.76 14.20
N THR A 768 -14.61 17.78 13.43
CA THR A 768 -15.98 17.27 13.61
C THR A 768 -16.09 16.13 14.62
N HIS A 769 -14.94 15.63 15.10
CA HIS A 769 -14.84 14.49 16.02
C HIS A 769 -15.44 13.19 15.47
N LEU A 770 -15.54 13.07 14.15
CA LEU A 770 -16.16 11.94 13.50
C LEU A 770 -15.14 10.85 13.21
N LYS A 771 -15.64 9.63 13.04
CA LYS A 771 -14.85 8.54 12.45
C LYS A 771 -15.17 8.48 10.97
N VAL A 772 -14.27 9.01 10.14
CA VAL A 772 -14.37 8.94 8.68
C VAL A 772 -13.38 7.90 8.17
N ASN A 773 -13.87 6.80 7.60
CA ASN A 773 -13.06 5.75 6.99
C ASN A 773 -13.61 5.44 5.59
N ASP A 774 -12.74 5.00 4.67
CA ASP A 774 -13.10 4.59 3.31
C ASP A 774 -13.76 5.69 2.43
N LEU A 775 -13.71 6.95 2.87
CA LEU A 775 -14.17 8.07 2.06
C LEU A 775 -13.12 8.39 0.99
N THR A 776 -13.55 8.42 -0.27
CA THR A 776 -12.72 8.85 -1.37
C THR A 776 -13.46 9.83 -2.27
N LYS A 777 -12.74 10.80 -2.83
CA LYS A 777 -13.22 11.72 -3.86
C LYS A 777 -12.30 11.68 -5.06
N LYS A 778 -12.79 12.13 -6.22
CA LYS A 778 -11.94 12.34 -7.39
C LYS A 778 -11.59 13.82 -7.49
N ASN A 779 -10.31 14.12 -7.64
CA ASN A 779 -9.85 15.46 -7.95
C ASN A 779 -10.10 15.81 -9.44
N PRO A 780 -9.84 17.05 -9.89
CA PRO A 780 -10.06 17.44 -11.29
C PRO A 780 -9.24 16.64 -12.31
N GLU A 781 -8.05 16.15 -11.94
CA GLU A 781 -7.24 15.21 -12.72
C GLU A 781 -7.80 13.76 -12.80
N GLY A 782 -8.92 13.47 -12.11
CA GLY A 782 -9.54 12.15 -12.07
C GLY A 782 -8.87 11.15 -11.12
N LYS A 783 -7.87 11.59 -10.35
CA LYS A 783 -7.18 10.80 -9.33
C LYS A 783 -8.07 10.64 -8.10
N VAL A 784 -8.08 9.44 -7.52
CA VAL A 784 -8.79 9.13 -6.29
C VAL A 784 -7.97 9.64 -5.09
N VAL A 785 -8.57 10.49 -4.27
CA VAL A 785 -8.00 11.06 -3.05
C VAL A 785 -8.75 10.46 -1.85
N PRO A 786 -8.10 9.62 -1.03
CA PRO A 786 -8.66 9.13 0.22
C PRO A 786 -8.67 10.23 1.30
N ILE A 787 -9.70 10.20 2.13
CA ILE A 787 -9.95 11.12 3.23
C ILE A 787 -10.15 10.29 4.51
N VAL A 788 -9.47 10.66 5.59
CA VAL A 788 -9.56 9.98 6.88
C VAL A 788 -9.63 10.99 8.03
N GLU A 789 -10.48 10.71 9.02
CA GLU A 789 -10.60 11.46 10.27
C GLU A 789 -10.69 10.46 11.42
N SER A 790 -9.99 10.75 12.53
CA SER A 790 -9.87 9.84 13.66
C SER A 790 -10.41 10.40 14.98
N THR A 791 -11.73 10.56 15.09
CA THR A 791 -12.44 10.82 16.37
C THR A 791 -11.79 11.92 17.22
N LYS A 792 -11.79 11.80 18.56
CA LYS A 792 -11.24 12.80 19.49
C LYS A 792 -10.65 12.16 20.74
N GLY A 793 -9.95 12.96 21.56
CA GLY A 793 -9.42 12.56 22.86
C GLY A 793 -8.40 11.43 22.77
N ALA A 794 -7.76 11.24 21.61
CA ALA A 794 -6.92 10.08 21.33
C ALA A 794 -7.63 8.72 21.55
N THR A 795 -8.94 8.65 21.27
CA THR A 795 -9.70 7.38 21.21
C THR A 795 -9.52 6.64 19.88
N GLY A 796 -8.89 7.29 18.90
CA GLY A 796 -8.53 6.73 17.60
C GLY A 796 -7.26 7.37 17.04
N LEU A 797 -6.70 6.74 16.02
CA LEU A 797 -5.54 7.22 15.26
C LEU A 797 -5.74 6.93 13.77
N ALA A 798 -5.59 7.95 12.93
CA ALA A 798 -5.60 7.76 11.49
C ALA A 798 -4.24 7.20 11.02
N GLN A 799 -4.26 6.20 10.16
CA GLN A 799 -3.07 5.63 9.52
C GLN A 799 -3.22 5.69 8.00
N VAL A 800 -2.19 6.20 7.32
CA VAL A 800 -2.08 6.29 5.87
C VAL A 800 -0.82 5.54 5.44
N ASP A 801 -1.00 4.42 4.76
CA ASP A 801 0.08 3.60 4.22
C ASP A 801 0.28 3.93 2.73
N MET A 802 1.46 4.47 2.39
CA MET A 802 1.88 4.83 1.03
C MET A 802 2.83 3.77 0.49
N ASN A 803 2.47 3.12 -0.62
CA ASN A 803 3.23 2.03 -1.21
C ASN A 803 3.95 2.49 -2.48
N PHE A 804 5.20 2.07 -2.65
CA PHE A 804 6.06 2.49 -3.75
C PHE A 804 6.59 1.29 -4.54
N ASP A 805 6.73 1.45 -5.86
CA ASP A 805 7.38 0.45 -6.70
C ASP A 805 8.92 0.43 -6.54
N GLY A 806 9.59 -0.50 -7.21
CA GLY A 806 11.06 -0.59 -7.21
C GLY A 806 11.79 0.65 -7.73
N ASN A 807 11.09 1.58 -8.39
CA ASN A 807 11.62 2.86 -8.82
C ASN A 807 11.35 4.01 -7.84
N ALA A 808 10.76 3.72 -6.68
CA ALA A 808 10.29 4.67 -5.68
C ALA A 808 9.16 5.57 -6.18
N LYS A 809 8.36 5.09 -7.15
CA LYS A 809 7.14 5.78 -7.58
C LYS A 809 5.96 5.30 -6.75
N LEU A 810 5.14 6.23 -6.26
CA LEU A 810 3.90 5.92 -5.54
C LEU A 810 2.95 5.11 -6.43
N ILE A 811 2.54 3.93 -5.98
CA ILE A 811 1.62 3.03 -6.70
C ILE A 811 0.24 2.93 -6.05
N GLY A 812 0.13 3.24 -4.75
CA GLY A 812 -1.15 3.20 -4.05
C GLY A 812 -1.07 3.75 -2.63
N ILE A 813 -2.22 4.22 -2.14
CA ILE A 813 -2.43 4.67 -0.77
C ILE A 813 -3.61 3.92 -0.18
N SER A 814 -3.46 3.47 1.07
CA SER A 814 -4.56 2.93 1.87
C SER A 814 -4.69 3.67 3.20
N THR A 815 -5.91 3.84 3.69
CA THR A 815 -6.20 4.52 4.94
C THR A 815 -6.92 3.61 5.93
N LYS A 816 -6.67 3.80 7.23
CA LYS A 816 -7.28 3.03 8.31
C LYS A 816 -7.51 3.92 9.52
N ASN A 817 -8.61 3.67 10.23
CA ASN A 817 -8.84 4.20 11.57
C ASN A 817 -8.51 3.13 12.61
N ILE A 818 -7.43 3.33 13.36
CA ILE A 818 -7.02 2.49 14.47
C ILE A 818 -7.85 2.88 15.69
N VAL A 819 -8.50 1.90 16.31
CA VAL A 819 -9.25 2.10 17.55
C VAL A 819 -8.28 1.97 18.72
N ILE A 820 -8.25 2.99 19.59
CA ILE A 820 -7.47 2.94 20.83
C ILE A 820 -8.38 2.38 21.91
N ASP A 821 -8.17 1.11 22.27
CA ASP A 821 -8.95 0.41 23.29
C ASP A 821 -8.06 -0.14 24.42
N ASN A 822 -8.67 -0.87 25.35
CA ASN A 822 -7.98 -1.42 26.52
C ASN A 822 -7.06 -2.62 26.19
N SER A 823 -7.04 -3.12 24.94
CA SER A 823 -6.05 -4.12 24.52
C SER A 823 -4.66 -3.51 24.31
N ILE A 824 -4.58 -2.20 24.09
CA ILE A 824 -3.34 -1.45 23.98
C ILE A 824 -2.95 -0.96 25.38
N VAL A 825 -1.79 -1.41 25.87
CA VAL A 825 -1.23 -0.98 27.15
C VAL A 825 -0.70 0.45 27.08
N ASP A 826 -0.72 1.17 28.20
CA ASP A 826 -0.14 2.52 28.26
C ASP A 826 1.38 2.45 28.11
N ASP A 827 1.96 3.41 27.39
CA ASP A 827 3.40 3.60 27.32
C ASP A 827 3.90 4.21 28.63
N GLN A 828 4.60 3.39 29.43
CA GLN A 828 5.05 3.81 30.75
C GLN A 828 6.00 5.01 30.72
N GLU A 829 6.75 5.20 29.62
CA GLU A 829 7.61 6.39 29.48
C GLU A 829 6.79 7.68 29.41
N ILE A 830 5.65 7.65 28.73
CA ILE A 830 4.74 8.80 28.65
C ILE A 830 4.02 9.01 29.98
N VAL A 831 3.59 7.92 30.63
CA VAL A 831 2.96 7.98 31.96
C VAL A 831 3.90 8.62 32.98
N ASP A 832 5.17 8.20 33.02
CA ASP A 832 6.16 8.72 33.95
C ASP A 832 6.54 10.17 33.63
N LEU A 833 6.62 10.51 32.33
CA LEU A 833 6.93 11.86 31.85
C LEU A 833 5.86 12.89 32.26
N ILE A 834 4.58 12.54 32.13
CA ILE A 834 3.48 13.47 32.43
C ILE A 834 3.12 13.49 33.91
N LYS A 835 3.54 12.49 34.70
CA LYS A 835 3.18 12.35 36.11
C LYS A 835 3.31 13.64 36.95
N PRO A 836 4.41 14.43 36.87
CA PRO A 836 4.52 15.66 37.66
C PRO A 836 3.48 16.73 37.27
N TYR A 837 3.15 16.79 35.98
CA TYR A 837 2.12 17.68 35.48
C TYR A 837 0.75 17.25 35.99
N GLU A 838 0.47 15.95 35.87
CA GLU A 838 -0.77 15.33 36.32
C GLU A 838 -0.98 15.49 37.83
N ASP A 839 0.02 15.20 38.66
CA ASP A 839 -0.06 15.35 40.12
C ASP A 839 -0.42 16.80 40.52
N THR A 840 0.13 17.79 39.80
CA THR A 840 -0.15 19.21 40.03
C THR A 840 -1.56 19.59 39.60
N THR A 841 -1.99 19.12 38.43
CA THR A 841 -3.34 19.32 37.91
C THR A 841 -4.39 18.66 38.81
N LEU A 842 -4.15 17.44 39.28
CA LEU A 842 -5.02 16.73 40.21
C LEU A 842 -5.18 17.51 41.52
N LYS A 843 -4.09 18.03 42.07
CA LYS A 843 -4.14 18.91 43.24
C LYS A 843 -4.93 20.20 42.97
N TYR A 844 -4.82 20.75 41.76
CA TYR A 844 -5.61 21.93 41.38
C TYR A 844 -7.10 21.61 41.32
N VAL A 845 -7.51 20.53 40.64
CA VAL A 845 -8.94 20.20 40.54
C VAL A 845 -9.55 19.79 41.88
N ASP A 846 -8.75 19.27 42.81
CA ASP A 846 -9.14 18.99 44.20
C ASP A 846 -9.23 20.26 45.08
N THR A 847 -8.96 21.46 44.54
CA THR A 847 -9.07 22.71 45.29
C THR A 847 -10.51 22.94 45.73
N LYS A 848 -10.71 23.08 47.04
CA LYS A 848 -11.99 23.46 47.63
C LYS A 848 -12.43 24.84 47.14
N ILE A 849 -13.64 24.90 46.58
CA ILE A 849 -14.29 26.12 46.09
C ILE A 849 -15.48 26.55 46.96
N GLY A 850 -15.99 25.65 47.81
CA GLY A 850 -17.05 25.93 48.77
C GLY A 850 -17.42 24.68 49.54
N THR A 851 -18.58 24.71 50.19
CA THR A 851 -19.09 23.57 50.98
C THR A 851 -20.56 23.32 50.61
N SER A 852 -20.98 22.05 50.55
CA SER A 852 -22.37 21.66 50.33
C SER A 852 -22.98 21.12 51.62
N THR A 853 -24.17 21.60 51.97
CA THR A 853 -24.90 21.13 53.17
C THR A 853 -25.52 19.73 53.01
N GLY A 854 -25.61 19.23 51.76
CA GLY A 854 -26.11 17.90 51.43
C GLY A 854 -25.66 17.44 50.05
N GLU A 855 -26.16 16.31 49.57
CA GLU A 855 -25.77 15.77 48.26
C GLU A 855 -26.61 16.37 47.13
N PHE A 856 -25.96 16.74 46.01
CA PHE A 856 -26.64 16.97 44.75
C PHE A 856 -26.49 15.74 43.86
N THR A 857 -27.59 15.23 43.33
CA THR A 857 -27.61 14.04 42.47
C THR A 857 -28.34 14.32 41.16
N GLY A 858 -27.78 13.82 40.06
CA GLY A 858 -28.42 13.79 38.73
C GLY A 858 -29.44 12.66 38.57
N SER A 859 -29.61 11.79 39.58
CA SER A 859 -30.64 10.75 39.54
C SER A 859 -32.04 11.38 39.54
N GLY A 860 -32.93 10.89 38.68
CA GLY A 860 -34.31 11.38 38.57
C GLY A 860 -34.50 12.66 37.75
N GLN A 861 -33.42 13.32 37.30
CA GLN A 861 -33.51 14.58 36.55
C GLN A 861 -34.30 14.48 35.23
N LEU A 862 -34.51 13.28 34.69
CA LEU A 862 -35.32 13.06 33.49
C LEU A 862 -36.83 13.01 33.77
N THR A 863 -37.27 13.02 35.03
CA THR A 863 -38.67 12.79 35.39
C THR A 863 -39.18 13.68 36.52
N GLU A 864 -38.28 14.32 37.28
CA GLU A 864 -38.62 15.24 38.37
C GLU A 864 -37.60 16.40 38.47
N PRO A 865 -37.99 17.55 39.05
CA PRO A 865 -37.05 18.59 39.44
C PRO A 865 -35.99 18.05 40.40
N THR A 866 -34.73 18.43 40.19
CA THR A 866 -33.61 18.03 41.05
C THR A 866 -32.80 19.25 41.48
N ALA A 867 -32.19 19.16 42.67
CA ALA A 867 -31.35 20.24 43.19
C ALA A 867 -30.16 20.56 42.27
N ILE A 868 -29.65 19.57 41.52
CA ILE A 868 -28.51 19.77 40.61
C ILE A 868 -28.91 20.59 39.38
N MET A 869 -30.09 20.33 38.81
CA MET A 869 -30.64 21.12 37.71
C MET A 869 -31.05 22.52 38.17
N GLU A 870 -31.53 22.65 39.41
CA GLU A 870 -31.76 23.95 40.05
C GLU A 870 -30.46 24.75 40.16
N LEU A 871 -29.38 24.15 40.67
CA LEU A 871 -28.08 24.81 40.78
C LEU A 871 -27.57 25.32 39.44
N ILE A 872 -27.56 24.47 38.40
CA ILE A 872 -27.12 24.85 37.04
C ILE A 872 -27.92 26.07 36.56
N ASN A 873 -29.25 25.99 36.60
CA ASN A 873 -30.09 27.08 36.11
C ASN A 873 -29.99 28.36 36.95
N LYS A 874 -29.81 28.23 38.27
CA LYS A 874 -29.61 29.37 39.17
C LYS A 874 -28.33 30.11 38.85
N VAL A 875 -27.23 29.37 38.64
CA VAL A 875 -25.94 29.91 38.21
C VAL A 875 -26.08 30.62 36.86
N GLN A 876 -26.69 29.96 35.87
CA GLN A 876 -26.90 30.53 34.54
C GLN A 876 -27.71 31.84 34.62
N LYS A 877 -28.85 31.81 35.32
CA LYS A 877 -29.72 32.97 35.48
C LYS A 877 -29.02 34.14 36.15
N GLU A 878 -28.28 33.90 37.24
CA GLU A 878 -27.55 34.96 37.95
C GLU A 878 -26.42 35.53 37.09
N SER A 879 -25.64 34.66 36.43
CA SER A 879 -24.48 35.08 35.63
C SER A 879 -24.87 35.91 34.42
N ALA A 880 -25.97 35.55 33.74
CA ALA A 880 -26.48 36.29 32.59
C ALA A 880 -27.39 37.47 32.96
N GLY A 881 -27.79 37.61 34.23
CA GLY A 881 -28.72 38.64 34.68
C GLY A 881 -30.13 38.52 34.05
N THR A 882 -30.59 37.30 33.77
CA THR A 882 -31.85 37.05 33.06
C THR A 882 -33.03 36.78 33.99
N GLN A 883 -34.26 36.84 33.48
CA GLN A 883 -35.46 36.52 34.25
C GLN A 883 -35.66 35.01 34.43
N LEU A 884 -35.30 34.22 33.41
CA LEU A 884 -35.44 32.77 33.36
C LEU A 884 -34.13 32.11 32.92
N SER A 885 -34.04 30.79 33.07
CA SER A 885 -32.95 30.00 32.49
C SER A 885 -33.46 28.65 32.01
N ILE A 886 -32.85 28.13 30.95
CA ILE A 886 -33.13 26.79 30.44
C ILE A 886 -31.82 25.99 30.40
N ALA A 887 -31.87 24.76 30.90
CA ALA A 887 -30.76 23.81 30.83
C ALA A 887 -31.26 22.39 30.61
N ALA A 888 -30.43 21.56 29.96
CA ALA A 888 -30.67 20.13 29.80
C ALA A 888 -29.92 19.31 30.87
N PRO A 889 -30.41 18.11 31.21
CA PRO A 889 -29.66 17.14 31.98
C PRO A 889 -28.53 16.56 31.12
N LEU A 890 -27.28 16.83 31.50
CA LEU A 890 -26.11 16.48 30.69
C LEU A 890 -25.52 15.11 31.06
N SER A 891 -25.69 14.68 32.32
CA SER A 891 -25.18 13.41 32.82
C SER A 891 -26.05 12.91 33.98
N SER A 892 -26.57 11.69 33.89
CA SER A 892 -27.26 11.02 35.01
C SER A 892 -26.33 10.70 36.18
N GLY A 893 -25.02 10.67 35.92
CA GLY A 893 -23.98 10.50 36.95
C GLY A 893 -23.49 11.81 37.57
N ALA A 894 -24.09 12.96 37.23
CA ALA A 894 -23.73 14.24 37.85
C ALA A 894 -23.94 14.18 39.37
N TYR A 895 -22.92 14.57 40.13
CA TYR A 895 -22.91 14.45 41.59
C TYR A 895 -22.06 15.55 42.23
N ILE A 896 -22.57 16.13 43.32
CA ILE A 896 -21.78 16.96 44.25
C ILE A 896 -21.96 16.35 45.64
N PRO A 897 -20.88 15.93 46.33
CA PRO A 897 -20.97 15.34 47.65
C PRO A 897 -21.42 16.36 48.71
N GLN A 898 -21.95 15.86 49.82
CA GLN A 898 -22.04 16.65 51.04
C GLN A 898 -20.62 16.93 51.57
N GLY A 899 -20.38 18.15 52.05
CA GLY A 899 -19.08 18.58 52.58
C GLY A 899 -18.32 19.44 51.58
N ASP A 900 -17.01 19.22 51.43
CA ASP A 900 -16.17 20.06 50.59
C ASP A 900 -16.55 19.90 49.11
N VAL A 901 -16.78 21.03 48.44
CA VAL A 901 -17.01 21.10 46.99
C VAL A 901 -15.73 21.60 46.33
N THR A 902 -15.29 20.90 45.30
CA THR A 902 -14.04 21.12 44.58
C THR A 902 -14.27 21.57 43.15
N ILE A 903 -13.22 22.00 42.45
CA ILE A 903 -13.29 22.33 41.01
C ILE A 903 -13.69 21.08 40.21
N LYS A 904 -13.15 19.91 40.58
CA LYS A 904 -13.47 18.61 39.97
C LYS A 904 -14.97 18.33 39.95
N ASP A 905 -15.67 18.63 41.04
CA ASP A 905 -17.11 18.39 41.14
C ASP A 905 -17.90 19.16 40.06
N MET A 906 -17.45 20.36 39.69
CA MET A 906 -18.11 21.14 38.63
C MET A 906 -17.98 20.47 37.25
N MET A 907 -16.90 19.73 37.02
CA MET A 907 -16.70 18.97 35.79
C MET A 907 -17.62 17.74 35.72
N ALA A 908 -17.89 17.11 36.87
CA ALA A 908 -18.86 16.02 36.96
C ALA A 908 -20.29 16.50 36.70
N VAL A 909 -20.61 17.74 37.08
CA VAL A 909 -21.95 18.32 36.87
C VAL A 909 -22.17 18.79 35.43
N TYR A 910 -21.23 19.56 34.88
CA TYR A 910 -21.39 20.15 33.55
C TYR A 910 -20.27 19.68 32.62
N VAL A 911 -20.52 18.57 31.92
CA VAL A 911 -19.50 17.86 31.13
C VAL A 911 -19.06 18.57 29.84
N PHE A 912 -19.78 19.60 29.40
CA PHE A 912 -19.47 20.36 28.18
C PHE A 912 -18.89 21.75 28.47
N GLU A 913 -18.08 22.28 27.56
CA GLU A 913 -17.47 23.61 27.69
C GLU A 913 -18.34 24.67 27.03
N ASN A 914 -19.61 24.66 27.40
CA ASN A 914 -20.56 25.60 26.84
C ASN A 914 -20.36 26.99 27.44
N PHE A 915 -20.50 27.99 26.60
CA PHE A 915 -20.71 29.37 27.02
C PHE A 915 -22.20 29.64 27.24
N LEU A 916 -22.47 30.71 27.97
CA LEU A 916 -23.81 31.18 28.28
C LEU A 916 -24.23 32.38 27.43
N TYR A 917 -25.44 32.32 26.88
CA TYR A 917 -26.13 33.42 26.21
C TYR A 917 -27.37 33.81 27.00
N GLY A 918 -27.64 35.11 27.09
CA GLY A 918 -28.95 35.64 27.46
C GLY A 918 -29.71 36.04 26.20
N VAL A 919 -30.92 35.52 26.00
CA VAL A 919 -31.77 35.82 24.83
C VAL A 919 -33.14 36.37 25.22
N LYS A 920 -33.73 37.22 24.38
CA LYS A 920 -35.13 37.64 24.45
C LYS A 920 -36.02 36.59 23.82
N ILE A 921 -37.09 36.23 24.50
CA ILE A 921 -38.09 35.27 24.03
C ILE A 921 -39.49 35.80 24.36
N THR A 922 -40.46 35.61 23.47
CA THR A 922 -41.86 35.86 23.81
C THR A 922 -42.47 34.68 24.57
N GLY A 923 -43.58 34.89 25.28
CA GLY A 923 -44.29 33.83 25.99
C GLY A 923 -44.72 32.69 25.07
N LYS A 924 -45.10 33.01 23.82
CA LYS A 924 -45.39 32.00 22.81
C LYS A 924 -44.15 31.18 22.45
N GLN A 925 -43.03 31.85 22.17
CA GLN A 925 -41.78 31.17 21.80
C GLN A 925 -41.25 30.31 22.96
N LEU A 926 -41.37 30.79 24.20
CA LEU A 926 -41.02 30.03 25.40
C LEU A 926 -41.88 28.78 25.54
N LYS A 927 -43.20 28.90 25.34
CA LYS A 927 -44.11 27.75 25.38
C LYS A 927 -43.79 26.75 24.25
N ASP A 928 -43.53 27.22 23.03
CA ASP A 928 -43.16 26.38 21.90
C ASP A 928 -41.85 25.61 22.18
N TRP A 929 -40.85 26.26 22.80
CA TRP A 929 -39.60 25.62 23.24
C TRP A 929 -39.87 24.48 24.22
N MET A 930 -40.70 24.74 25.24
CA MET A 930 -41.03 23.75 26.26
C MET A 930 -41.86 22.59 25.70
N GLU A 931 -42.82 22.87 24.82
CA GLU A 931 -43.59 21.84 24.09
C GLU A 931 -42.67 20.97 23.22
N TYR A 932 -41.66 21.57 22.58
CA TYR A 932 -40.65 20.84 21.81
C TYR A 932 -39.78 19.92 22.69
N SER A 933 -39.37 20.41 23.86
CA SER A 933 -38.60 19.65 24.85
C SER A 933 -39.35 18.39 25.31
N VAL A 934 -40.61 18.53 25.70
CA VAL A 934 -41.39 17.43 26.30
C VAL A 934 -41.94 16.41 25.29
N ARG A 935 -41.59 16.52 24.01
CA ARG A 935 -41.72 15.42 23.04
C ARG A 935 -40.84 14.21 23.41
N TYR A 936 -39.83 14.44 24.27
CA TYR A 936 -38.98 13.41 24.85
C TYR A 936 -39.78 12.24 25.44
N TYR A 937 -40.96 12.51 26.02
CA TYR A 937 -41.79 11.49 26.67
C TYR A 937 -42.82 10.87 25.73
N ALA A 938 -43.08 9.57 25.90
CA ALA A 938 -44.20 8.89 25.25
C ALA A 938 -45.54 9.45 25.76
N GLN A 939 -46.57 9.45 24.90
CA GLN A 939 -47.94 9.75 25.34
C GLN A 939 -48.46 8.63 26.24
N THR A 940 -49.13 8.99 27.34
CA THR A 940 -49.74 8.04 28.28
C THR A 940 -51.27 7.99 28.09
N THR A 941 -51.89 6.83 28.36
CA THR A 941 -53.33 6.59 28.12
C THR A 941 -54.13 6.21 29.38
N GLY A 942 -53.61 6.49 30.58
CA GLY A 942 -54.33 6.25 31.84
C GLY A 942 -53.66 6.92 33.04
N ASP A 943 -54.43 7.02 34.14
CA ASP A 943 -53.92 7.50 35.43
C ASP A 943 -52.85 6.52 35.95
N ASN A 944 -51.78 7.06 36.56
CA ASN A 944 -50.65 6.29 37.11
C ASN A 944 -49.80 5.54 36.07
N ALA A 945 -49.71 6.05 34.85
CA ALA A 945 -48.80 5.51 33.84
C ALA A 945 -47.33 5.79 34.19
N ALA A 946 -46.43 4.88 33.83
CA ALA A 946 -44.99 5.09 33.96
C ALA A 946 -44.52 6.16 32.98
N VAL A 947 -43.68 7.08 33.45
CA VAL A 947 -43.00 8.06 32.59
C VAL A 947 -41.87 7.35 31.87
N ILE A 948 -41.99 7.22 30.56
CA ILE A 948 -40.96 6.63 29.71
C ILE A 948 -40.59 7.58 28.57
N LYS A 949 -39.32 7.50 28.17
CA LYS A 949 -38.82 8.12 26.94
C LYS A 949 -39.57 7.54 25.73
N ASP A 950 -39.94 8.41 24.78
CA ASP A 950 -40.59 7.99 23.55
C ASP A 950 -39.64 7.11 22.72
N PRO A 951 -39.98 5.83 22.50
CA PRO A 951 -39.07 4.91 21.81
C PRO A 951 -39.00 5.15 20.29
N ILE A 952 -39.97 5.87 19.72
CA ILE A 952 -40.02 6.18 18.28
C ILE A 952 -39.14 7.39 17.99
N LEU A 953 -39.27 8.46 18.79
CA LEU A 953 -38.46 9.66 18.64
C LEU A 953 -37.05 9.47 19.20
N ASN A 954 -36.89 8.65 20.25
CA ASN A 954 -35.63 8.32 20.91
C ASN A 954 -34.70 9.53 21.13
N ILE A 955 -35.28 10.64 21.59
CA ILE A 955 -34.59 11.93 21.72
C ILE A 955 -33.46 11.82 22.75
N PRO A 956 -32.20 12.16 22.45
CA PRO A 956 -31.11 12.11 23.43
C PRO A 956 -31.41 12.91 24.71
N ASP A 957 -30.94 12.45 25.86
CA ASP A 957 -31.30 13.01 27.17
C ASP A 957 -30.90 14.50 27.31
N TYR A 958 -29.76 14.87 26.73
CA TYR A 958 -29.30 16.27 26.65
C TYR A 958 -30.18 17.15 25.74
N ASN A 959 -31.27 16.63 25.15
CA ASN A 959 -32.31 17.38 24.43
C ASN A 959 -33.65 17.37 25.19
N LEU A 960 -33.63 17.17 26.51
CA LEU A 960 -34.76 17.43 27.42
C LEU A 960 -34.46 18.70 28.23
N ASP A 961 -34.82 19.86 27.71
CA ASP A 961 -34.64 21.15 28.39
C ASP A 961 -35.64 21.36 29.53
N GLN A 962 -35.14 21.87 30.66
CA GLN A 962 -35.91 22.26 31.85
C GLN A 962 -35.85 23.76 32.06
N LEU A 963 -37.00 24.37 32.36
CA LEU A 963 -37.12 25.81 32.57
C LEU A 963 -37.08 26.15 34.04
N TYR A 964 -36.28 27.15 34.41
CA TYR A 964 -36.15 27.71 35.75
C TYR A 964 -36.61 29.16 35.82
N GLY A 965 -37.13 29.54 37.00
CA GLY A 965 -37.76 30.85 37.24
C GLY A 965 -39.23 30.92 36.85
N ALA A 966 -39.81 29.80 36.38
CA ALA A 966 -41.22 29.63 36.09
C ALA A 966 -41.73 28.34 36.74
N THR A 967 -43.05 28.25 36.98
CA THR A 967 -43.73 27.01 37.35
C THR A 967 -44.59 26.49 36.21
N TYR A 968 -44.62 25.18 35.97
CA TYR A 968 -45.44 24.57 34.91
C TYR A 968 -45.71 23.08 35.15
N ASP A 969 -46.77 22.56 34.56
CA ASP A 969 -47.08 21.13 34.62
C ASP A 969 -46.95 20.50 33.23
N ILE A 970 -46.61 19.21 33.18
CA ILE A 970 -46.51 18.41 31.97
C ILE A 970 -47.63 17.37 31.95
N ASP A 971 -48.59 17.52 31.05
CA ASP A 971 -49.69 16.60 30.84
C ASP A 971 -49.38 15.61 29.71
N LEU A 972 -48.87 14.43 30.06
CA LEU A 972 -48.52 13.38 29.09
C LEU A 972 -49.73 12.65 28.50
N THR A 973 -50.96 12.92 28.97
CA THR A 973 -52.17 12.41 28.31
C THR A 973 -52.42 13.10 26.98
N GLN A 974 -51.85 14.30 26.80
CA GLN A 974 -51.93 15.05 25.55
C GLN A 974 -50.88 14.55 24.55
N PRO A 975 -51.19 14.57 23.23
CA PRO A 975 -50.22 14.23 22.20
C PRO A 975 -49.03 15.21 22.24
N ALA A 976 -47.85 14.72 21.84
CA ALA A 976 -46.67 15.55 21.65
C ALA A 976 -46.94 16.65 20.61
N CYS A 977 -46.18 17.75 20.69
CA CYS A 977 -46.37 18.86 19.76
C CYS A 977 -46.06 18.43 18.30
N THR A 978 -46.75 19.06 17.36
CA THR A 978 -46.53 18.84 15.92
C THR A 978 -45.56 19.88 15.36
N ILE A 979 -44.69 19.43 14.46
CA ILE A 979 -43.65 20.25 13.84
C ILE A 979 -43.94 20.41 12.36
N ASP A 980 -43.83 21.64 11.88
CA ASP A 980 -43.86 21.94 10.46
C ASP A 980 -42.63 21.35 9.76
N LYS A 981 -42.85 20.51 8.74
CA LYS A 981 -41.76 19.78 8.08
C LYS A 981 -40.84 20.68 7.25
N GLU A 982 -41.33 21.83 6.78
CA GLU A 982 -40.57 22.75 5.93
C GLU A 982 -39.79 23.74 6.79
N THR A 983 -40.49 24.36 7.75
CA THR A 983 -39.95 25.44 8.58
C THR A 983 -39.33 24.94 9.88
N GLY A 984 -39.59 23.70 10.30
CA GLY A 984 -39.11 23.13 11.56
C GLY A 984 -39.73 23.73 12.83
N ARG A 985 -40.77 24.55 12.70
CA ARG A 985 -41.42 25.26 13.82
C ARG A 985 -42.48 24.41 14.50
N VAL A 986 -42.70 24.63 15.79
CA VAL A 986 -43.86 24.06 16.49
C VAL A 986 -45.14 24.70 15.94
N ILE A 987 -46.08 23.87 15.49
CA ILE A 987 -47.40 24.31 14.99
C ILE A 987 -48.43 24.28 16.11
N SER A 988 -48.44 23.19 16.88
CA SER A 988 -49.39 22.98 17.98
C SER A 988 -48.77 22.10 19.05
N GLY A 989 -49.07 22.38 20.32
CA GLY A 989 -48.65 21.62 21.48
C GLY A 989 -49.61 21.92 22.64
N ASN A 990 -49.81 20.94 23.51
CA ASN A 990 -50.73 21.09 24.64
C ASN A 990 -50.29 20.33 25.89
N ARG A 991 -49.03 19.90 25.97
CA ARG A 991 -48.50 19.20 27.14
C ARG A 991 -48.12 20.16 28.25
N ILE A 992 -47.69 21.38 27.94
CA ILE A 992 -47.30 22.38 28.94
C ILE A 992 -48.54 23.10 29.45
N LYS A 993 -48.84 22.93 30.73
CA LYS A 993 -49.96 23.54 31.45
C LYS A 993 -49.47 24.49 32.52
N ASN A 994 -50.34 25.41 32.93
CA ASN A 994 -50.14 26.27 34.10
C ASN A 994 -48.78 27.00 34.14
N LEU A 995 -48.23 27.34 32.97
CA LEU A 995 -46.96 28.05 32.85
C LEU A 995 -47.10 29.45 33.46
N LYS A 996 -46.41 29.68 34.57
CA LYS A 996 -46.46 30.92 35.34
C LYS A 996 -45.07 31.44 35.66
N VAL A 997 -44.90 32.75 35.58
CA VAL A 997 -43.69 33.45 36.06
C VAL A 997 -44.10 34.36 37.20
N ASN A 998 -43.43 34.25 38.36
CA ASN A 998 -43.80 34.96 39.59
C ASN A 998 -45.29 34.79 39.98
N GLY A 999 -45.86 33.60 39.74
CA GLY A 999 -47.27 33.28 40.03
C GLY A 999 -48.28 33.81 39.01
N VAL A 1000 -47.85 34.54 37.97
CA VAL A 1000 -48.72 35.09 36.91
C VAL A 1000 -48.65 34.20 35.68
N GLU A 1001 -49.79 33.86 35.09
CA GLU A 1001 -49.84 33.07 33.85
C GLU A 1001 -49.17 33.80 32.69
N VAL A 1002 -48.34 33.05 31.95
CA VAL A 1002 -47.61 33.56 30.78
C VAL A 1002 -48.56 33.69 29.60
N LYS A 1003 -48.65 34.90 29.03
CA LYS A 1003 -49.35 35.18 27.78
C LYS A 1003 -48.39 35.11 26.61
N ASP A 1004 -48.92 34.78 25.43
CA ASP A 1004 -48.15 34.67 24.19
C ASP A 1004 -47.32 35.93 23.87
N SER A 1005 -47.83 37.12 24.24
CA SER A 1005 -47.22 38.42 24.00
C SER A 1005 -46.23 38.89 25.08
N ASP A 1006 -46.12 38.18 26.20
CA ASP A 1006 -45.18 38.57 27.25
C ASP A 1006 -43.74 38.42 26.74
N GLU A 1007 -42.81 39.25 27.19
CA GLU A 1007 -41.40 39.16 26.82
C GLU A 1007 -40.55 38.81 28.05
N PHE A 1008 -39.63 37.88 27.87
CA PHE A 1008 -38.69 37.44 28.90
C PHE A 1008 -37.26 37.45 28.39
N THR A 1009 -36.31 37.67 29.30
CA THR A 1009 -34.91 37.32 29.08
C THR A 1009 -34.61 35.93 29.66
N VAL A 1010 -33.97 35.07 28.89
CA VAL A 1010 -33.70 33.66 29.23
C VAL A 1010 -32.24 33.33 29.01
N ALA A 1011 -31.60 32.73 30.01
CA ALA A 1011 -30.25 32.22 29.88
C ALA A 1011 -30.26 30.81 29.26
N ILE A 1012 -29.56 30.62 28.15
CA ILE A 1012 -29.38 29.36 27.43
C ILE A 1012 -27.91 29.15 27.09
N ASN A 1013 -27.48 27.92 26.91
CA ASN A 1013 -26.10 27.66 26.49
C ASN A 1013 -25.87 27.96 24.99
N ASN A 1014 -24.62 28.14 24.59
CA ASN A 1014 -24.23 28.40 23.20
C ASN A 1014 -24.58 27.25 22.25
N TYR A 1015 -24.56 25.99 22.71
CA TYR A 1015 -25.04 24.85 21.91
C TYR A 1015 -26.49 25.05 21.45
N ARG A 1016 -27.39 25.42 22.36
CA ARG A 1016 -28.79 25.76 22.04
C ARG A 1016 -28.89 26.99 21.16
N PHE A 1017 -28.17 28.05 21.53
CA PHE A 1017 -28.16 29.29 20.75
C PHE A 1017 -27.78 29.03 19.30
N ASN A 1018 -26.77 28.20 19.03
CA ASN A 1018 -26.30 27.85 17.69
C ASN A 1018 -27.16 26.80 16.96
N GLY A 1019 -28.37 26.48 17.47
CA GLY A 1019 -29.32 25.59 16.81
C GLY A 1019 -29.26 24.13 17.26
N GLY A 1020 -28.40 23.80 18.22
CA GLY A 1020 -28.28 22.46 18.80
C GLY A 1020 -29.61 21.92 19.30
N GLY A 1021 -29.94 20.69 18.90
CA GLY A 1021 -31.23 20.05 19.18
C GLY A 1021 -32.44 20.66 18.46
N GLY A 1022 -32.26 21.65 17.58
CA GLY A 1022 -33.33 22.26 16.79
C GLY A 1022 -34.23 23.26 17.54
N PHE A 1023 -33.93 23.55 18.81
CA PHE A 1023 -34.80 24.32 19.71
C PHE A 1023 -35.05 25.76 19.27
N MET A 1024 -34.00 26.48 18.85
CA MET A 1024 -34.14 27.85 18.33
C MET A 1024 -35.12 27.90 17.16
N LYS A 1025 -34.94 27.01 16.17
CA LYS A 1025 -35.82 26.89 15.00
C LYS A 1025 -37.24 26.47 15.39
N ALA A 1026 -37.40 25.53 16.32
CA ALA A 1026 -38.69 25.08 16.83
C ALA A 1026 -39.51 26.22 17.47
N ALA A 1027 -38.86 27.07 18.25
CA ALA A 1027 -39.44 28.28 18.83
C ALA A 1027 -39.54 29.46 17.82
N GLY A 1028 -38.98 29.32 16.62
CA GLY A 1028 -38.98 30.38 15.60
C GLY A 1028 -38.05 31.55 15.94
N LEU A 1029 -36.93 31.26 16.60
CA LEU A 1029 -35.81 32.15 16.85
C LEU A 1029 -34.70 31.87 15.82
N SER A 1030 -33.88 32.90 15.54
CA SER A 1030 -32.71 32.79 14.67
C SER A 1030 -31.47 33.26 15.43
N ASN A 1031 -30.40 32.47 15.41
CA ASN A 1031 -29.12 32.81 16.01
C ASN A 1031 -28.37 33.92 15.25
N THR A 1032 -28.83 34.22 14.03
CA THR A 1032 -28.33 35.34 13.21
C THR A 1032 -29.02 36.68 13.52
N ASP A 1033 -30.06 36.70 14.36
CA ASP A 1033 -30.72 37.94 14.76
C ASP A 1033 -30.02 38.53 16.01
N PRO A 1034 -29.22 39.59 15.89
CA PRO A 1034 -28.53 40.16 17.04
C PRO A 1034 -29.49 40.82 18.05
N SER A 1035 -30.72 41.15 17.66
CA SER A 1035 -31.66 41.91 18.50
C SER A 1035 -32.21 41.10 19.69
N ILE A 1036 -32.11 39.77 19.60
CA ILE A 1036 -32.53 38.86 20.68
C ILE A 1036 -31.44 38.71 21.75
N ILE A 1037 -30.17 39.04 21.47
CA ILE A 1037 -29.07 38.82 22.42
C ILE A 1037 -29.05 39.93 23.47
N VAL A 1038 -29.09 39.57 24.75
CA VAL A 1038 -28.93 40.50 25.89
C VAL A 1038 -27.65 40.24 26.69
N TYR A 1039 -27.06 39.05 26.55
CA TYR A 1039 -25.81 38.70 27.21
C TYR A 1039 -25.07 37.62 26.41
N ASP A 1040 -23.74 37.69 26.41
CA ASP A 1040 -22.82 36.74 25.79
C ASP A 1040 -21.62 36.61 26.72
N SER A 1041 -21.58 35.52 27.48
CA SER A 1041 -20.54 35.29 28.50
C SER A 1041 -19.15 35.13 27.90
N GLY A 1042 -19.02 34.53 26.71
CA GLY A 1042 -17.73 34.38 26.03
C GLY A 1042 -17.16 35.75 25.69
N LYS A 1043 -17.99 36.66 25.15
CA LYS A 1043 -17.56 38.05 24.91
C LYS A 1043 -17.29 38.83 26.18
N ALA A 1044 -18.07 38.61 27.24
CA ALA A 1044 -17.96 39.37 28.47
C ALA A 1044 -16.76 38.95 29.34
N LEU A 1045 -16.43 37.66 29.36
CA LEU A 1045 -15.54 37.05 30.36
C LEU A 1045 -14.42 36.19 29.75
N GLY A 1046 -14.41 35.95 28.43
CA GLY A 1046 -13.56 34.90 27.86
C GLY A 1046 -13.94 33.53 28.43
N ASP A 1047 -12.98 32.64 28.66
CA ASP A 1047 -13.22 31.30 29.22
C ASP A 1047 -13.76 31.26 30.65
N ASP A 1048 -13.62 32.34 31.42
CA ASP A 1048 -14.33 32.47 32.70
C ASP A 1048 -15.86 32.54 32.51
N GLY A 1049 -16.30 32.78 31.27
CA GLY A 1049 -17.70 32.72 30.83
C GLY A 1049 -18.23 31.32 30.54
N GLN A 1050 -17.40 30.28 30.52
CA GLN A 1050 -17.87 28.90 30.41
C GLN A 1050 -18.72 28.54 31.63
N VAL A 1051 -19.79 27.74 31.44
CA VAL A 1051 -20.74 27.45 32.53
C VAL A 1051 -20.07 26.81 33.75
N ARG A 1052 -19.05 25.95 33.58
CA ARG A 1052 -18.27 25.38 34.71
C ARG A 1052 -17.54 26.46 35.52
N SER A 1053 -16.93 27.43 34.83
CA SER A 1053 -16.23 28.56 35.44
C SER A 1053 -17.21 29.48 36.19
N LEU A 1054 -18.39 29.70 35.61
CA LEU A 1054 -19.50 30.43 36.25
C LEU A 1054 -20.00 29.70 37.51
N MET A 1055 -20.16 28.37 37.46
CA MET A 1055 -20.53 27.56 38.63
C MET A 1055 -19.45 27.63 39.73
N THR A 1056 -18.18 27.52 39.34
CA THR A 1056 -17.05 27.65 40.26
C THR A 1056 -17.05 29.02 40.95
N SER A 1057 -17.24 30.09 40.18
CA SER A 1057 -17.29 31.47 40.68
C SER A 1057 -18.49 31.71 41.59
N TYR A 1058 -19.65 31.15 41.22
CA TYR A 1058 -20.86 31.18 42.05
C TYR A 1058 -20.60 30.54 43.42
N ILE A 1059 -20.08 29.32 43.45
CA ILE A 1059 -19.83 28.61 44.72
C ILE A 1059 -18.79 29.34 45.56
N LYS A 1060 -17.70 29.86 44.97
CA LYS A 1060 -16.71 30.69 45.68
C LYS A 1060 -17.33 31.95 46.30
N LYS A 1061 -18.21 32.62 45.56
CA LYS A 1061 -18.91 33.83 45.99
C LYS A 1061 -19.87 33.56 47.16
N HIS A 1062 -20.58 32.43 47.11
CA HIS A 1062 -21.57 32.08 48.13
C HIS A 1062 -20.98 31.33 49.34
N GLY A 1063 -19.83 30.65 49.17
CA GLY A 1063 -19.11 29.89 50.18
C GLY A 1063 -19.77 28.56 50.58
N GLU A 1064 -21.09 28.55 50.74
CA GLU A 1064 -21.91 27.38 51.03
C GLU A 1064 -23.08 27.28 50.04
N ILE A 1065 -23.35 26.07 49.55
CA ILE A 1065 -24.52 25.73 48.73
C ILE A 1065 -25.36 24.67 49.44
N SER A 1066 -26.66 24.67 49.18
CA SER A 1066 -27.60 23.68 49.71
C SER A 1066 -28.37 23.03 48.58
N PRO A 1067 -28.70 21.72 48.66
CA PRO A 1067 -29.44 21.01 47.63
C PRO A 1067 -30.93 21.37 47.65
N ASP A 1068 -31.21 22.66 47.47
CA ASP A 1068 -32.56 23.20 47.40
C ASP A 1068 -33.18 22.85 46.06
N CYS A 1069 -34.43 22.39 46.10
CA CYS A 1069 -35.25 22.14 44.93
C CYS A 1069 -36.59 22.84 45.10
N SER A 1070 -36.84 23.82 44.23
CA SER A 1070 -38.05 24.63 44.18
C SER A 1070 -39.29 23.86 43.73
N ASN A 1071 -39.11 22.62 43.24
CA ASN A 1071 -40.16 21.76 42.69
C ASN A 1071 -41.02 22.52 41.66
N ASN A 1072 -40.35 23.24 40.76
CA ASN A 1072 -40.99 24.19 39.87
C ASN A 1072 -41.73 23.55 38.69
N TRP A 1073 -41.66 22.24 38.52
CA TRP A 1073 -42.50 21.53 37.56
C TRP A 1073 -42.86 20.14 38.02
N GLU A 1074 -43.97 19.60 37.51
CA GLU A 1074 -44.32 18.20 37.71
C GLU A 1074 -44.95 17.58 36.47
N ILE A 1075 -44.89 16.25 36.38
CA ILE A 1075 -45.64 15.48 35.38
C ILE A 1075 -46.95 15.05 36.03
N LEU A 1076 -48.08 15.39 35.40
CA LEU A 1076 -49.41 15.07 35.91
C LEU A 1076 -49.75 13.58 35.72
N ASN A 1077 -50.54 13.03 36.65
CA ASN A 1077 -51.18 11.69 36.57
C ASN A 1077 -50.22 10.50 36.45
N VAL A 1078 -49.06 10.55 37.12
CA VAL A 1078 -48.03 9.47 37.11
C VAL A 1078 -47.91 8.76 38.47
N ASP A 1079 -47.59 7.47 38.45
CA ASP A 1079 -47.40 6.66 39.66
C ASP A 1079 -46.08 7.02 40.34
N LYS A 1080 -46.14 7.76 41.45
CA LYS A 1080 -44.95 8.15 42.23
C LYS A 1080 -44.22 6.96 42.87
N GLN A 1081 -44.76 5.73 42.80
CA GLN A 1081 -44.21 4.55 43.49
C GLN A 1081 -43.43 3.53 42.63
N LYS A 1082 -43.34 3.69 41.31
CA LYS A 1082 -42.47 2.84 40.47
C LYS A 1082 -41.32 3.64 39.88
N LYS A 1083 -40.32 3.94 40.72
CA LYS A 1083 -38.98 4.33 40.26
C LYS A 1083 -38.38 3.14 39.51
N ALA A 1084 -38.39 3.20 38.17
CA ALA A 1084 -37.76 2.18 37.33
C ALA A 1084 -36.23 2.24 37.55
N ALA A 1085 -35.64 1.05 37.68
CA ALA A 1085 -34.25 0.78 37.99
C ALA A 1085 -33.27 1.20 36.88
#